data_AF-A0A7X6XPM2-F1
#
_entry.id   AF-A0A7X6XPM2-F1
#
_cell.length_a   1.000
_cell.length_b   1.000
_cell.length_c   1.000
_cell.angle_alpha   90.00
_cell.angle_beta   90.00
_cell.angle_gamma   90.00
#
_symmetry.space_group_name_H-M   'P 1'
#
loop_
_entity.id
_entity.type
_entity.pdbx_description
1 polymer ?
#
loop_
_entity_poly.entity_id
_entity_poly.type
_entity_poly.pdbx_seq_one_letter_code
_entity_poly.pdbx_strand_id
1 'polypeptide(L)'
;MARVCCVWGALILGVLLVSGRPAPGEVAEGRFAGALRSSPALGSGPMAEPKPDYNAWPLTVECWARILSKTGFNILIANEPKSSPTHWELYTYAGSGRFSLYQPGYTPAEVISERDLADGRWHYLALVRDQGRVRLYVDAELVAEAAVTPNGDLQSQPGTLAFGALAEGGLGCDGYVDEVRLSNVARPITRVPNAPFTPAGATIGLWHFDRLEGGDRFADASPLANPAVQLPPGIAAAEAAKRAANRDPSLVTLPPKPDLAATRQALGEALATLKLPTLEGAATPREGLLIDWEEQYWRLGNQLSGKEPLPSGAAEQAFDAQALVRPEDGDPLGVVLRRTEALASRLAALGWRKGATPSLAALRRDLKALKAAAATVPVSDTPRRKGLYLAACALRRQIAFGNPLLDFDSILFVARGVYQGSRWTGPAVTGDVFGQHFATQYFAFNSIPGGGLYLLRNYKTRPEVVDLLRNSVVENGRLRGRRLTPGAFLSPDLSYDGKTILFAYTENREHRWVWSKETTWNLFRVNVDGSGLRQLTDSAWNDFDPVWLPNGRVAFISERRGGYIRCFAGLHVPSYVLHSMRADGSDIIPISYYETSEWHPSVDNHGMIVYTRWDYTDRENCLGSNFWICYPDGRDPRAPHGNYPYPWHTFPDNQHRDTRIGRPYTEMNIRAIPGSPRYILTAAPHHGEAFGSLCILDLAKPDDGFMSQLQRITPYVPFPETQFPGRSQYPYGTAWPLSEDFYLCNVWENLYLLDRFGNQELLCENALVFGKFDPEMRLIDPIPVRPRPRPPIIPTATNQGAERKPDRPKATIRVLNIYDSDIPFPPGTRIKWLRITQNGLKENPIMGVPMIGYQNENTPRIPLGIAPVEEDGSVYVEAPVERELIFQALDENYMAVQSMRSVAFVHPGEQLTCQGCHESKQQAPPQGRVPLAWRRQPSKLQPEVPVEPITYYRLVKPVFERACIPCHQQQGKGPVDMSYEALEPFVFYFAGGMSGETVKPIHGGSRTLPGRFGARYSRMGQALLDEHHRGKIAPEDYRRVVVWLDSNSLRLGAYHDEEKQVAGEVVWWKLDADPTNPQGLER
;
A
#
# COMPACT_ATOMS: atom_id res chain seq x y z
N MET A 1 -11.01 -36.46 44.41
CA MET A 1 -10.82 -37.86 43.94
C MET A 1 -10.12 -37.77 42.58
N ALA A 2 -8.79 -37.88 42.56
CA ALA A 2 -8.02 -39.09 42.22
C ALA A 2 -7.91 -39.26 40.68
N ARG A 3 -6.79 -38.84 40.05
CA ARG A 3 -5.49 -39.54 39.84
C ARG A 3 -5.56 -40.67 38.80
N VAL A 4 -4.42 -40.80 38.08
CA VAL A 4 -3.96 -41.88 37.16
C VAL A 4 -4.29 -41.56 35.69
N CYS A 5 -3.35 -41.43 34.74
CA CYS A 5 -2.18 -42.29 34.46
C CYS A 5 -1.02 -41.55 33.76
N CYS A 6 0.22 -41.92 34.14
CA CYS A 6 1.47 -41.69 33.41
C CYS A 6 1.73 -42.85 32.41
N VAL A 7 2.73 -42.66 31.54
CA VAL A 7 3.77 -43.64 31.09
C VAL A 7 3.89 -43.90 29.57
N TRP A 8 4.93 -43.28 29.00
CA TRP A 8 5.90 -43.74 27.97
C TRP A 8 5.64 -43.59 26.46
N GLY A 9 6.69 -43.08 25.79
CA GLY A 9 6.91 -43.08 24.35
C GLY A 9 8.13 -42.24 23.94
N ALA A 10 9.34 -42.66 24.32
CA ALA A 10 10.60 -42.15 23.77
C ALA A 10 11.16 -43.13 22.71
N LEU A 11 11.96 -42.57 21.79
CA LEU A 11 12.77 -43.17 20.70
C LEU A 11 12.10 -43.31 19.32
N ILE A 12 12.44 -42.39 18.40
CA ILE A 12 13.46 -42.61 17.34
C ILE A 12 14.09 -41.25 16.97
N LEU A 13 15.41 -41.17 17.18
CA LEU A 13 16.34 -40.17 16.65
C LEU A 13 16.86 -40.65 15.28
N GLY A 14 17.15 -39.76 14.32
CA GLY A 14 17.82 -40.19 13.08
C GLY A 14 18.08 -39.15 11.98
N VAL A 15 18.93 -38.15 12.28
CA VAL A 15 19.89 -37.48 11.36
C VAL A 15 19.36 -36.67 10.14
N LEU A 16 19.34 -35.35 10.30
CA LEU A 16 20.04 -34.40 9.40
C LEU A 16 20.55 -33.22 10.27
N LEU A 17 21.79 -33.36 10.74
CA LEU A 17 22.57 -32.35 11.47
C LEU A 17 23.52 -31.67 10.49
N VAL A 18 23.24 -30.41 10.11
CA VAL A 18 24.17 -29.29 9.80
C VAL A 18 23.27 -28.03 9.79
N SER A 19 23.33 -27.02 10.65
CA SER A 19 24.24 -26.62 11.73
C SER A 19 23.41 -26.05 12.90
N GLY A 20 23.67 -26.55 14.12
CA GLY A 20 22.95 -26.14 15.34
C GLY A 20 23.47 -24.82 15.91
N ARG A 21 22.99 -23.69 15.40
CA ARG A 21 23.17 -22.39 16.06
C ARG A 21 21.95 -22.10 16.95
N PRO A 22 22.14 -21.72 18.23
CA PRO A 22 21.05 -21.22 19.09
C PRO A 22 20.34 -20.05 18.41
N ALA A 23 19.03 -19.92 18.64
CA ALA A 23 18.26 -18.81 18.11
C ALA A 23 18.73 -17.48 18.75
N PRO A 24 18.56 -16.34 18.06
CA PRO A 24 18.90 -15.04 18.63
C PRO A 24 18.14 -14.75 19.94
N GLY A 25 18.84 -14.24 20.96
CA GLY A 25 18.29 -14.06 22.31
C GLY A 25 18.38 -15.30 23.21
N GLU A 26 18.90 -16.42 22.71
CA GLU A 26 19.18 -17.62 23.50
C GLU A 26 20.60 -17.63 24.06
N VAL A 27 20.78 -18.44 25.11
CA VAL A 27 22.10 -18.77 25.68
C VAL A 27 22.81 -19.74 24.75
N ALA A 28 24.00 -19.35 24.29
CA ALA A 28 24.91 -20.18 23.50
C ALA A 28 26.13 -20.62 24.32
N GLU A 29 26.99 -21.47 23.75
CA GLU A 29 28.30 -21.77 24.35
C GLU A 29 29.15 -20.49 24.40
N GLY A 30 29.46 -20.07 25.63
CA GLY A 30 30.20 -18.84 25.95
C GLY A 30 31.70 -19.05 26.09
N ARG A 31 32.38 -18.01 26.54
CA ARG A 31 33.83 -18.03 26.81
C ARG A 31 34.17 -18.90 28.01
N PHE A 32 33.34 -18.88 29.05
CA PHE A 32 33.53 -19.64 30.28
C PHE A 32 32.38 -20.62 30.57
N ALA A 33 31.14 -20.21 30.32
CA ALA A 33 29.97 -21.09 30.39
C ALA A 33 28.95 -20.75 29.28
N GLY A 34 27.96 -19.92 29.53
CA GLY A 34 27.01 -19.49 28.50
C GLY A 34 27.36 -18.11 27.93
N ALA A 35 26.75 -17.71 26.81
CA ALA A 35 26.86 -16.36 26.27
C ALA A 35 25.58 -15.93 25.59
N LEU A 36 25.36 -14.62 25.52
CA LEU A 36 24.26 -14.03 24.76
C LEU A 36 24.53 -14.17 23.26
N ARG A 37 23.70 -14.93 22.53
CA ARG A 37 23.67 -14.87 21.05
C ARG A 37 22.87 -13.66 20.60
N SER A 38 23.54 -12.64 20.06
CA SER A 38 22.86 -11.53 19.39
C SER A 38 22.63 -11.84 17.90
N SER A 39 21.69 -11.13 17.26
CA SER A 39 21.48 -11.17 15.81
C SER A 39 21.15 -9.79 15.25
N PRO A 40 21.71 -9.42 14.09
CA PRO A 40 21.36 -8.18 13.41
C PRO A 40 19.90 -8.15 12.93
N ALA A 41 19.24 -9.30 12.74
CA ALA A 41 17.88 -9.39 12.21
C ALA A 41 16.78 -8.99 13.21
N LEU A 42 17.07 -9.01 14.52
CA LEU A 42 16.09 -8.63 15.56
C LEU A 42 16.19 -7.16 15.96
N GLY A 43 17.36 -6.53 15.84
CA GLY A 43 17.58 -5.14 16.28
C GLY A 43 17.24 -4.89 17.76
N SER A 44 17.17 -5.93 18.59
CA SER A 44 16.76 -5.90 20.00
C SER A 44 17.55 -6.95 20.79
N GLY A 45 18.10 -6.58 21.94
CA GLY A 45 18.76 -7.49 22.89
C GLY A 45 18.22 -7.31 24.31
N PRO A 46 18.72 -8.08 25.30
CA PRO A 46 18.38 -7.89 26.71
C PRO A 46 18.67 -6.46 27.17
N MET A 47 17.82 -5.94 28.04
CA MET A 47 17.94 -4.57 28.56
C MET A 47 17.84 -4.54 30.08
N ALA A 48 18.75 -3.81 30.73
CA ALA A 48 18.69 -3.51 32.16
C ALA A 48 18.11 -2.10 32.37
N GLU A 49 17.46 -1.88 33.52
CA GLU A 49 16.87 -0.57 33.84
C GLU A 49 17.95 0.53 33.89
N PRO A 50 17.62 1.79 33.51
CA PRO A 50 18.57 2.89 33.59
C PRO A 50 19.07 3.10 35.04
N LYS A 51 20.38 3.22 35.20
CA LYS A 51 21.02 3.68 36.45
C LYS A 51 21.92 4.87 36.16
N PRO A 52 21.82 5.97 36.92
CA PRO A 52 22.71 7.14 36.76
C PRO A 52 24.20 6.77 36.83
N ASP A 53 24.55 5.74 37.60
CA ASP A 53 25.91 5.26 37.79
C ASP A 53 26.57 4.76 36.48
N TYR A 54 25.79 4.38 35.46
CA TYR A 54 26.32 3.94 34.16
C TYR A 54 26.93 5.08 33.33
N ASN A 55 26.75 6.34 33.75
CA ASN A 55 27.41 7.51 33.16
C ASN A 55 28.53 8.09 34.04
N ALA A 56 28.96 7.37 35.08
CA ALA A 56 29.98 7.85 36.00
C ALA A 56 31.30 8.21 35.31
N TRP A 57 32.05 9.13 35.93
CA TRP A 57 33.44 9.41 35.61
C TRP A 57 34.24 9.31 36.91
N PRO A 58 35.18 8.36 37.04
CA PRO A 58 35.60 7.36 36.04
C PRO A 58 34.59 6.21 35.81
N LEU A 59 34.69 5.56 34.64
CA LEU A 59 33.94 4.35 34.29
C LEU A 59 34.85 3.37 33.54
N THR A 60 34.81 2.10 33.94
CA THR A 60 35.39 0.99 33.18
C THR A 60 34.30 0.02 32.75
N VAL A 61 34.28 -0.34 31.47
CA VAL A 61 33.38 -1.35 30.87
C VAL A 61 34.25 -2.46 30.31
N GLU A 62 34.00 -3.70 30.72
CA GLU A 62 34.74 -4.89 30.30
C GLU A 62 33.75 -5.91 29.76
N CYS A 63 34.06 -6.60 28.65
CA CYS A 63 33.27 -7.71 28.15
C CYS A 63 34.09 -8.70 27.32
N TRP A 64 33.52 -9.87 27.07
CA TRP A 64 33.98 -10.79 26.05
C TRP A 64 33.05 -10.72 24.85
N ALA A 65 33.60 -10.68 23.65
CA ALA A 65 32.81 -10.71 22.42
C ALA A 65 33.42 -11.62 21.35
N ARG A 66 32.55 -12.28 20.58
CA ARG A 66 32.94 -13.04 19.38
C ARG A 66 32.11 -12.58 18.19
N ILE A 67 32.73 -11.89 17.24
CA ILE A 67 32.03 -11.25 16.13
C ILE A 67 32.18 -12.10 14.87
N LEU A 68 31.06 -12.39 14.22
CA LEU A 68 30.98 -13.34 13.11
C LEU A 68 31.01 -12.67 11.74
N SER A 69 30.60 -11.40 11.67
CA SER A 69 30.49 -10.66 10.42
C SER A 69 30.85 -9.21 10.61
N LYS A 70 31.46 -8.63 9.57
CA LYS A 70 31.66 -7.18 9.43
C LYS A 70 30.75 -6.54 8.40
N THR A 71 29.71 -7.24 7.91
CA THR A 71 28.78 -6.68 6.92
C THR A 71 27.97 -5.49 7.46
N GLY A 72 27.66 -5.50 8.76
CA GLY A 72 26.97 -4.42 9.45
C GLY A 72 27.72 -3.94 10.68
N PHE A 73 27.19 -2.91 11.33
CA PHE A 73 27.64 -2.51 12.67
C PHE A 73 27.29 -3.63 13.66
N ASN A 74 28.19 -3.89 14.61
CA ASN A 74 27.91 -4.82 15.70
C ASN A 74 27.92 -4.08 17.02
N ILE A 75 26.74 -3.82 17.58
CA ILE A 75 26.60 -3.12 18.86
C ILE A 75 26.78 -4.13 20.00
N LEU A 76 27.82 -3.95 20.82
CA LEU A 76 28.13 -4.87 21.93
C LEU A 76 27.37 -4.48 23.18
N ILE A 77 27.47 -3.20 23.56
CA ILE A 77 26.84 -2.61 24.74
C ILE A 77 26.52 -1.16 24.40
N ALA A 78 25.30 -0.70 24.68
CA ALA A 78 24.89 0.69 24.50
C ALA A 78 24.12 1.19 25.73
N ASN A 79 24.52 2.33 26.26
CA ASN A 79 23.82 2.99 27.36
C ASN A 79 23.08 4.22 26.83
N GLU A 80 21.78 4.29 27.11
CA GLU A 80 20.87 5.37 26.67
C GLU A 80 20.68 5.45 25.15
N PRO A 81 19.61 6.09 24.63
CA PRO A 81 19.46 6.32 23.19
C PRO A 81 20.53 7.28 22.64
N LYS A 82 20.87 7.19 21.35
CA LYS A 82 21.85 8.09 20.69
C LYS A 82 21.48 9.58 20.76
N SER A 83 20.21 9.91 20.98
CA SER A 83 19.76 11.29 21.22
C SER A 83 20.18 11.86 22.58
N SER A 84 20.61 11.01 23.52
CA SER A 84 21.11 11.43 24.83
C SER A 84 22.51 12.01 24.70
N PRO A 85 22.77 13.25 25.18
CA PRO A 85 24.12 13.80 25.26
C PRO A 85 25.10 12.93 26.06
N THR A 86 24.62 12.11 27.01
CA THR A 86 25.48 11.19 27.79
C THR A 86 25.60 9.79 27.20
N HIS A 87 25.00 9.54 26.03
CA HIS A 87 25.08 8.24 25.35
C HIS A 87 26.51 7.77 25.19
N TRP A 88 26.72 6.47 25.38
CA TRP A 88 27.94 5.80 24.98
C TRP A 88 27.64 4.39 24.50
N GLU A 89 28.38 3.94 23.49
CA GLU A 89 28.26 2.58 22.96
C GLU A 89 29.63 2.00 22.56
N LEU A 90 29.81 0.71 22.82
CA LEU A 90 30.91 -0.09 22.29
C LEU A 90 30.43 -0.92 21.12
N TYR A 91 31.11 -0.80 19.99
CA TYR A 91 30.68 -1.43 18.76
C TYR A 91 31.85 -1.78 17.82
N THR A 92 31.56 -2.56 16.78
CA THR A 92 32.47 -2.71 15.63
C THR A 92 31.91 -2.07 14.39
N TYR A 93 32.74 -1.35 13.62
CA TYR A 93 32.31 -0.63 12.43
C TYR A 93 31.91 -1.56 11.28
N ALA A 94 30.84 -1.21 10.56
CA ALA A 94 30.46 -1.91 9.33
C ALA A 94 31.58 -1.82 8.27
N GLY A 95 31.72 -2.88 7.47
CA GLY A 95 32.73 -3.02 6.43
C GLY A 95 34.15 -3.33 6.92
N SER A 96 34.52 -2.93 8.15
CA SER A 96 35.90 -3.05 8.65
C SER A 96 36.05 -3.88 9.92
N GLY A 97 34.99 -4.07 10.70
CA GLY A 97 35.04 -4.78 11.98
C GLY A 97 35.83 -4.06 13.08
N ARG A 98 36.20 -2.79 12.86
CA ARG A 98 37.03 -1.99 13.76
C ARG A 98 36.36 -1.70 15.09
N PHE A 99 36.99 -2.09 16.20
CA PHE A 99 36.48 -1.82 17.55
C PHE A 99 36.48 -0.33 17.86
N SER A 100 35.33 0.20 18.27
CA SER A 100 35.05 1.63 18.34
C SER A 100 34.18 1.99 19.54
N LEU A 101 34.32 3.23 20.01
CA LEU A 101 33.44 3.90 20.96
C LEU A 101 32.75 5.06 20.27
N TYR A 102 31.44 5.20 20.45
CA TYR A 102 30.69 6.42 20.12
C TYR A 102 30.11 7.05 21.39
N GLN A 103 30.25 8.36 21.51
CA GLN A 103 29.79 9.19 22.64
C GLN A 103 29.49 10.63 22.16
N PRO A 104 28.30 10.91 21.61
CA PRO A 104 28.00 12.14 20.87
C PRO A 104 28.13 13.45 21.66
N GLY A 105 27.98 13.41 22.99
CA GLY A 105 28.18 14.58 23.84
C GLY A 105 29.64 14.92 24.13
N TYR A 106 30.61 14.23 23.54
CA TYR A 106 32.03 14.53 23.70
C TYR A 106 32.68 14.87 22.36
N THR A 107 33.80 15.59 22.41
CA THR A 107 34.65 15.84 21.25
C THR A 107 36.03 15.21 21.49
N PRO A 108 36.51 14.30 20.60
CA PRO A 108 35.78 13.73 19.48
C PRO A 108 34.62 12.83 19.93
N ALA A 109 33.56 12.78 19.12
CA ALA A 109 32.38 11.96 19.38
C ALA A 109 32.66 10.46 19.15
N GLU A 110 33.65 10.13 18.33
CA GLU A 110 34.07 8.75 18.05
C GLU A 110 35.54 8.54 18.38
N VAL A 111 35.84 7.39 18.98
CA VAL A 111 37.20 6.88 19.18
C VAL A 111 37.26 5.51 18.54
N ILE A 112 37.96 5.41 17.41
CA ILE A 112 38.03 4.23 16.55
C ILE A 112 39.43 3.62 16.68
N SER A 113 39.53 2.32 16.93
CA SER A 113 40.79 1.56 16.84
C SER A 113 40.98 0.97 15.45
N GLU A 114 42.20 0.60 15.08
CA GLU A 114 42.48 -0.12 13.83
C GLU A 114 42.30 -1.65 13.95
N ARG A 115 41.81 -2.15 15.10
CA ARG A 115 41.68 -3.59 15.36
C ARG A 115 40.35 -4.13 14.81
N ASP A 116 40.41 -4.96 13.77
CA ASP A 116 39.29 -5.79 13.28
C ASP A 116 39.00 -6.93 14.27
N LEU A 117 37.77 -7.01 14.77
CA LEU A 117 37.31 -8.06 15.68
C LEU A 117 36.40 -9.11 15.01
N ALA A 118 36.06 -8.95 13.73
CA ALA A 118 35.17 -9.83 12.99
C ALA A 118 35.90 -11.05 12.41
N ASP A 119 36.72 -11.71 13.24
CA ASP A 119 37.52 -12.87 12.87
C ASP A 119 36.93 -14.20 13.39
N GLY A 120 35.76 -14.14 14.03
CA GLY A 120 35.07 -15.29 14.62
C GLY A 120 35.69 -15.83 15.90
N ARG A 121 36.63 -15.12 16.54
CA ARG A 121 37.27 -15.52 17.81
C ARG A 121 36.75 -14.72 18.99
N TRP A 122 36.94 -15.27 20.20
CA TRP A 122 36.63 -14.56 21.43
C TRP A 122 37.74 -13.56 21.75
N HIS A 123 37.36 -12.30 21.91
CA HIS A 123 38.23 -11.22 22.34
C HIS A 123 37.78 -10.65 23.68
N TYR A 124 38.74 -10.33 24.53
CA TYR A 124 38.51 -9.57 25.74
C TYR A 124 38.59 -8.07 25.43
N LEU A 125 37.51 -7.34 25.68
CA LEU A 125 37.37 -5.94 25.32
C LEU A 125 37.22 -5.09 26.57
N ALA A 126 37.86 -3.91 26.58
CA ALA A 126 37.65 -2.95 27.66
C ALA A 126 37.65 -1.49 27.18
N LEU A 127 36.81 -0.69 27.82
CA LEU A 127 36.77 0.76 27.77
C LEU A 127 37.13 1.30 29.15
N VAL A 128 38.10 2.22 29.23
CA VAL A 128 38.42 2.97 30.44
C VAL A 128 38.24 4.47 30.16
N ARG A 129 37.34 5.11 30.91
CA ARG A 129 37.05 6.55 30.90
C ARG A 129 37.48 7.16 32.22
N ASP A 130 38.44 8.07 32.19
CA ASP A 130 38.92 8.78 33.38
C ASP A 130 39.62 10.08 33.00
N GLN A 131 39.58 11.10 33.86
CA GLN A 131 40.32 12.36 33.72
C GLN A 131 40.24 12.99 32.31
N GLY A 132 39.04 13.02 31.71
CA GLY A 132 38.84 13.59 30.36
C GLY A 132 39.50 12.79 29.24
N ARG A 133 39.64 11.47 29.42
CA ARG A 133 40.31 10.58 28.47
C ARG A 133 39.61 9.23 28.35
N VAL A 134 39.62 8.69 27.14
CA VAL A 134 39.15 7.34 26.79
C VAL A 134 40.33 6.47 26.37
N ARG A 135 40.33 5.21 26.80
CA ARG A 135 41.22 4.16 26.32
C ARG A 135 40.42 2.91 25.97
N LEU A 136 40.68 2.33 24.81
CA LEU A 136 40.11 1.07 24.35
C LEU A 136 41.18 -0.01 24.35
N TYR A 137 40.84 -1.19 24.86
CA TYR A 137 41.71 -2.35 24.92
C TYR A 137 41.09 -3.55 24.22
N VAL A 138 41.93 -4.33 23.54
CA VAL A 138 41.60 -5.64 22.98
C VAL A 138 42.65 -6.63 23.47
N ASP A 139 42.23 -7.70 24.12
CA ASP A 139 43.10 -8.72 24.70
C ASP A 139 44.19 -8.15 25.62
N ALA A 140 43.80 -7.15 26.41
CA ALA A 140 44.64 -6.36 27.32
C ALA A 140 45.75 -5.53 26.66
N GLU A 141 45.72 -5.38 25.34
CA GLU A 141 46.54 -4.43 24.58
C GLU A 141 45.77 -3.12 24.38
N LEU A 142 46.42 -1.97 24.60
CA LEU A 142 45.84 -0.66 24.31
C LEU A 142 45.78 -0.45 22.80
N VAL A 143 44.57 -0.36 22.23
CA VAL A 143 44.37 -0.25 20.77
C VAL A 143 43.90 1.14 20.29
N ALA A 144 43.35 1.96 21.19
CA ALA A 144 43.05 3.36 20.91
C ALA A 144 43.05 4.19 22.20
N GLU A 145 43.47 5.44 22.11
CA GLU A 145 43.45 6.41 23.20
C GLU A 145 43.15 7.81 22.66
N ALA A 146 42.24 8.53 23.32
CA ALA A 146 41.88 9.89 22.95
C ALA A 146 41.57 10.74 24.19
N ALA A 147 42.05 11.98 24.20
CA ALA A 147 41.54 13.02 25.10
C ALA A 147 40.15 13.45 24.60
N VAL A 148 39.20 13.61 25.51
CA VAL A 148 37.81 13.92 25.20
C VAL A 148 37.29 15.04 26.08
N THR A 149 36.59 15.99 25.47
CA THR A 149 36.01 17.15 26.17
C THR A 149 34.49 17.13 26.03
N PRO A 150 33.71 17.33 27.11
CA PRO A 150 32.25 17.39 27.01
C PRO A 150 31.80 18.62 26.19
N ASN A 151 30.78 18.42 25.35
CA ASN A 151 30.16 19.43 24.51
C ASN A 151 29.14 20.24 25.33
N GLY A 152 29.63 20.97 26.33
CA GLY A 152 28.81 21.73 27.28
C GLY A 152 28.30 20.90 28.46
N ASP A 153 27.22 21.38 29.10
CA ASP A 153 26.59 20.69 30.22
C ASP A 153 25.78 19.48 29.71
N LEU A 154 26.28 18.27 29.97
CA LEU A 154 25.64 17.05 29.51
C LEU A 154 24.50 16.65 30.46
N GLN A 155 23.27 16.77 29.97
CA GLN A 155 22.08 16.27 30.67
C GLN A 155 21.67 14.92 30.08
N SER A 156 21.61 13.90 30.94
CA SER A 156 21.14 12.57 30.55
C SER A 156 19.68 12.60 30.11
N GLN A 157 19.39 11.92 29.00
CA GLN A 157 18.05 11.45 28.67
C GLN A 157 17.98 9.99 29.11
N PRO A 158 17.36 9.66 30.27
CA PRO A 158 17.44 8.32 30.82
C PRO A 158 16.90 7.26 29.85
N GLY A 159 17.73 6.26 29.56
CA GLY A 159 17.40 5.12 28.70
C GLY A 159 18.11 3.86 29.18
N THR A 160 17.61 2.70 28.77
CA THR A 160 18.11 1.39 29.22
C THR A 160 19.58 1.17 28.85
N LEU A 161 20.24 0.29 29.61
CA LEU A 161 21.50 -0.32 29.20
C LEU A 161 21.18 -1.58 28.38
N ALA A 162 21.55 -1.60 27.11
CA ALA A 162 21.27 -2.69 26.18
C ALA A 162 22.53 -3.50 25.85
N PHE A 163 22.34 -4.81 25.67
CA PHE A 163 23.41 -5.76 25.35
C PHE A 163 23.17 -6.38 23.98
N GLY A 164 24.17 -6.38 23.11
CA GLY A 164 24.07 -6.91 21.76
C GLY A 164 23.17 -6.10 20.81
N ALA A 165 22.71 -4.91 21.21
CA ALA A 165 21.83 -4.02 20.44
C ALA A 165 21.91 -2.57 20.96
N LEU A 166 21.37 -1.62 20.18
CA LEU A 166 21.13 -0.25 20.66
C LEU A 166 20.03 -0.21 21.73
N ALA A 167 20.10 0.79 22.61
CA ALA A 167 19.06 1.04 23.61
C ALA A 167 17.70 1.41 22.97
N GLU A 168 17.72 2.14 21.85
CA GLU A 168 16.54 2.46 21.03
C GLU A 168 16.16 1.37 20.02
N GLY A 169 16.97 0.31 19.89
CA GLY A 169 16.81 -0.75 18.90
C GLY A 169 17.28 -0.38 17.49
N GLY A 170 17.00 -1.25 16.52
CA GLY A 170 17.29 -1.02 15.09
C GLY A 170 18.69 -1.45 14.60
N LEU A 171 19.71 -1.43 15.46
CA LEU A 171 21.01 -2.07 15.19
C LEU A 171 21.31 -3.14 16.24
N GLY A 172 21.78 -4.30 15.78
CA GLY A 172 22.13 -5.45 16.61
C GLY A 172 23.61 -5.80 16.53
N CYS A 173 23.94 -7.04 16.87
CA CYS A 173 25.28 -7.60 16.75
C CYS A 173 25.21 -8.98 16.11
N ASP A 174 25.94 -9.20 15.02
CA ASP A 174 26.18 -10.55 14.50
C ASP A 174 27.34 -11.19 15.24
N GLY A 175 27.08 -11.54 16.50
CA GLY A 175 28.08 -12.08 17.38
C GLY A 175 27.53 -12.61 18.68
N TYR A 176 28.45 -12.84 19.60
CA TYR A 176 28.18 -13.27 20.96
C TYR A 176 28.76 -12.23 21.91
N VAL A 177 28.04 -11.97 23.00
CA VAL A 177 28.49 -11.10 24.10
C VAL A 177 28.43 -11.92 25.39
N ASP A 178 29.48 -11.83 26.20
CA ASP A 178 29.65 -12.62 27.42
C ASP A 178 30.38 -11.80 28.48
N GLU A 179 30.19 -12.13 29.77
CA GLU A 179 30.90 -11.56 30.91
C GLU A 179 30.98 -10.03 30.89
N VAL A 180 29.84 -9.33 30.88
CA VAL A 180 29.82 -7.86 30.86
C VAL A 180 29.95 -7.31 32.28
N ARG A 181 30.99 -6.51 32.54
CA ARG A 181 31.22 -5.84 33.83
C ARG A 181 31.36 -4.32 33.67
N LEU A 182 30.61 -3.57 34.48
CA LEU A 182 30.74 -2.12 34.63
C LEU A 182 31.31 -1.81 36.03
N SER A 183 32.27 -0.88 36.10
CA SER A 183 32.84 -0.41 37.36
C SER A 183 32.99 1.11 37.36
N ASN A 184 32.64 1.77 38.47
CA ASN A 184 32.76 3.23 38.62
C ASN A 184 34.17 3.70 39.06
N VAL A 185 35.19 2.98 38.61
CA VAL A 185 36.62 3.29 38.84
C VAL A 185 37.39 3.06 37.54
N ALA A 186 38.51 3.73 37.36
CA ALA A 186 39.45 3.45 36.28
C ALA A 186 40.26 2.19 36.62
N ARG A 187 39.88 1.03 36.07
CA ARG A 187 40.59 -0.23 36.38
C ARG A 187 41.82 -0.38 35.48
N PRO A 188 42.94 -0.89 36.02
CA PRO A 188 44.10 -1.22 35.19
C PRO A 188 43.82 -2.47 34.34
N ILE A 189 43.94 -2.34 33.02
CA ILE A 189 43.81 -3.46 32.07
C ILE A 189 45.22 -3.98 31.74
N THR A 190 45.70 -4.96 32.51
CA THR A 190 47.09 -5.46 32.43
C THR A 190 47.23 -6.90 31.97
N ARG A 191 46.14 -7.67 31.96
CA ARG A 191 46.11 -9.06 31.51
C ARG A 191 44.72 -9.46 31.04
N VAL A 192 44.67 -10.45 30.16
CA VAL A 192 43.42 -11.11 29.75
C VAL A 192 42.88 -11.97 30.91
N PRO A 193 41.62 -11.80 31.33
CA PRO A 193 41.00 -12.64 32.35
C PRO A 193 40.99 -14.11 31.94
N ASN A 194 41.29 -15.02 32.87
CA ASN A 194 41.28 -16.46 32.63
C ASN A 194 40.18 -17.20 33.43
N ALA A 195 39.30 -16.46 34.08
CA ALA A 195 38.13 -16.95 34.82
C ALA A 195 36.98 -15.92 34.70
N PRO A 196 35.72 -16.34 34.93
CA PRO A 196 34.58 -15.43 35.03
C PRO A 196 34.82 -14.25 35.97
N PHE A 197 34.21 -13.11 35.68
CA PHE A 197 34.31 -11.94 36.54
C PHE A 197 33.59 -12.15 37.87
N THR A 198 34.20 -11.71 38.97
CA THR A 198 33.53 -11.66 40.27
C THR A 198 33.15 -10.21 40.58
N PRO A 199 32.02 -9.96 41.27
CA PRO A 199 31.68 -8.62 41.74
C PRO A 199 32.76 -8.18 42.75
N ALA A 200 33.58 -7.19 42.38
CA ALA A 200 34.75 -6.80 43.18
C ALA A 200 34.75 -5.29 43.42
N GLY A 201 34.64 -4.89 44.69
CA GLY A 201 34.75 -3.49 45.14
C GLY A 201 33.78 -2.55 44.44
N ALA A 202 34.26 -1.86 43.40
CA ALA A 202 33.61 -0.80 42.63
C ALA A 202 32.75 -1.30 41.44
N THR A 203 32.41 -2.58 41.39
CA THR A 203 31.53 -3.15 40.35
C THR A 203 30.10 -2.67 40.53
N ILE A 204 29.54 -2.01 39.51
CA ILE A 204 28.18 -1.44 39.49
C ILE A 204 27.25 -2.20 38.53
N GLY A 205 27.75 -3.19 37.80
CA GLY A 205 26.94 -4.07 36.95
C GLY A 205 27.77 -5.28 36.52
N LEU A 206 27.20 -6.47 36.55
CA LEU A 206 27.86 -7.72 36.16
C LEU A 206 26.86 -8.74 35.60
N TRP A 207 26.89 -8.99 34.30
CA TRP A 207 26.03 -9.96 33.62
C TRP A 207 26.88 -11.06 32.96
N HIS A 208 26.68 -12.30 33.42
CA HIS A 208 27.38 -13.48 32.90
C HIS A 208 26.75 -14.06 31.63
N PHE A 209 25.45 -13.82 31.38
CA PHE A 209 24.70 -14.44 30.27
C PHE A 209 24.72 -15.98 30.21
N ASP A 210 25.04 -16.64 31.32
CA ASP A 210 25.12 -18.10 31.44
C ASP A 210 23.79 -18.85 31.29
N ARG A 211 22.69 -18.20 31.69
CA ARG A 211 21.34 -18.78 31.66
C ARG A 211 20.27 -17.70 31.73
N LEU A 212 19.12 -17.97 31.12
CA LEU A 212 17.89 -17.21 31.33
C LEU A 212 17.19 -17.69 32.61
N GLU A 213 17.13 -16.84 33.62
CA GLU A 213 16.36 -17.08 34.83
C GLU A 213 14.89 -16.75 34.59
N GLY A 214 13.96 -17.57 35.12
CA GLY A 214 12.52 -17.34 34.92
C GLY A 214 12.02 -17.41 33.47
N GLY A 215 12.89 -17.71 32.51
CA GLY A 215 12.60 -17.77 31.07
C GLY A 215 12.72 -16.44 30.31
N ASP A 216 13.01 -15.32 30.99
CA ASP A 216 12.93 -13.98 30.38
C ASP A 216 14.00 -12.98 30.84
N ARG A 217 14.97 -13.36 31.69
CA ARG A 217 15.97 -12.40 32.19
C ARG A 217 17.33 -13.01 32.50
N PHE A 218 18.37 -12.20 32.42
CA PHE A 218 19.73 -12.51 32.87
C PHE A 218 20.01 -11.76 34.17
N ALA A 219 20.52 -12.48 35.18
CA ALA A 219 20.83 -11.89 36.47
C ALA A 219 22.01 -10.91 36.37
N ASP A 220 21.90 -9.81 37.11
CA ASP A 220 23.04 -8.95 37.46
C ASP A 220 23.63 -9.44 38.78
N ALA A 221 24.84 -9.98 38.74
CA ALA A 221 25.58 -10.48 39.89
C ALA A 221 26.29 -9.37 40.69
N SER A 222 26.12 -8.10 40.31
CA SER A 222 26.62 -6.95 41.07
C SER A 222 25.73 -6.63 42.28
N PRO A 223 26.20 -5.77 43.21
CA PRO A 223 25.37 -5.27 44.31
C PRO A 223 24.13 -4.49 43.87
N LEU A 224 24.06 -3.97 42.63
CA LEU A 224 22.87 -3.28 42.13
C LEU A 224 21.72 -4.23 41.78
N ALA A 225 22.02 -5.51 41.54
CA ALA A 225 21.06 -6.55 41.21
C ALA A 225 20.01 -6.10 40.17
N ASN A 226 20.46 -5.43 39.10
CA ASN A 226 19.64 -4.88 38.02
C ASN A 226 19.55 -5.87 36.82
N PRO A 227 18.64 -6.85 36.83
CA PRO A 227 18.62 -7.90 35.81
C PRO A 227 18.38 -7.32 34.40
N ALA A 228 19.01 -7.94 33.40
CA ALA A 228 18.76 -7.62 32.00
C ALA A 228 17.59 -8.48 31.49
N VAL A 229 16.46 -7.86 31.19
CA VAL A 229 15.25 -8.56 30.73
C VAL A 229 15.34 -8.78 29.22
N GLN A 230 15.26 -10.05 28.81
CA GLN A 230 15.06 -10.47 27.43
C GLN A 230 13.58 -10.29 27.10
N LEU A 231 13.25 -9.16 26.48
CA LEU A 231 11.90 -8.91 26.00
C LEU A 231 11.60 -9.86 24.81
N PRO A 232 10.38 -10.44 24.71
CA PRO A 232 9.96 -11.16 23.50
C PRO A 232 10.14 -10.25 22.27
N PRO A 233 10.41 -10.79 21.07
CA PRO A 233 10.47 -10.00 19.85
C PRO A 233 9.12 -9.29 19.67
N GLY A 234 9.13 -8.02 20.06
CA GLY A 234 7.95 -7.32 20.54
C GLY A 234 8.26 -5.88 20.95
N ILE A 235 9.42 -5.35 20.59
CA ILE A 235 9.64 -3.90 20.51
C ILE A 235 8.68 -3.28 19.48
N ALA A 236 8.05 -4.09 18.62
CA ALA A 236 6.84 -3.71 17.90
C ALA A 236 5.70 -3.22 18.83
N ALA A 237 5.60 -3.65 20.10
CA ALA A 237 4.56 -3.20 21.03
C ALA A 237 4.95 -1.92 21.80
N ALA A 238 6.25 -1.69 22.08
CA ALA A 238 6.72 -0.46 22.72
C ALA A 238 6.97 0.66 21.71
N GLU A 239 7.38 0.34 20.48
CA GLU A 239 7.29 1.22 19.32
C GLU A 239 5.86 1.32 18.79
N ALA A 240 4.97 0.32 18.90
CA ALA A 240 3.54 0.56 18.66
C ALA A 240 2.93 1.38 19.79
N ALA A 241 3.44 1.33 21.01
CA ALA A 241 3.04 2.22 22.11
C ALA A 241 3.64 3.62 21.96
N LYS A 242 4.87 3.77 21.44
CA LYS A 242 5.48 5.06 21.07
C LYS A 242 4.94 5.61 19.76
N ARG A 243 4.55 4.78 18.78
CA ARG A 243 3.77 5.13 17.58
C ARG A 243 2.29 5.25 17.91
N ALA A 244 1.81 4.75 19.05
CA ALA A 244 0.48 5.06 19.61
C ALA A 244 0.51 6.26 20.56
N ALA A 245 1.68 6.64 21.08
CA ALA A 245 1.91 7.88 21.83
C ALA A 245 2.32 9.03 20.90
N ASN A 246 2.94 8.73 19.74
CA ASN A 246 3.11 9.59 18.57
C ASN A 246 2.07 9.29 17.49
N ARG A 247 1.06 8.46 17.76
CA ARG A 247 -0.22 8.62 17.07
C ARG A 247 -0.63 9.97 17.58
N ASP A 248 -0.76 10.94 16.71
CA ASP A 248 -1.67 12.02 17.02
C ASP A 248 -3.06 11.36 17.13
N PRO A 249 -3.63 11.13 18.33
CA PRO A 249 -4.98 10.62 18.45
C PRO A 249 -5.99 11.73 18.15
N SER A 250 -5.55 12.92 17.70
CA SER A 250 -6.31 14.17 17.80
C SER A 250 -6.76 14.81 16.48
N LEU A 251 -6.70 14.14 15.34
CA LEU A 251 -7.13 14.77 14.07
C LEU A 251 -8.61 14.58 13.70
N VAL A 252 -9.28 13.55 14.22
CA VAL A 252 -10.74 13.45 14.13
C VAL A 252 -11.34 13.91 15.44
N THR A 253 -11.71 15.19 15.52
CA THR A 253 -12.47 15.71 16.66
C THR A 253 -13.74 14.88 16.80
N LEU A 254 -13.88 14.16 17.92
CA LEU A 254 -15.08 13.38 18.21
C LEU A 254 -16.21 14.34 18.61
N PRO A 255 -17.45 14.08 18.18
CA PRO A 255 -18.59 14.85 18.64
C PRO A 255 -18.79 14.68 20.16
N PRO A 256 -19.25 15.72 20.87
CA PRO A 256 -19.61 15.59 22.27
C PRO A 256 -20.76 14.60 22.44
N LYS A 257 -20.81 13.92 23.60
CA LYS A 257 -21.94 13.05 23.93
C LYS A 257 -23.23 13.88 23.97
N PRO A 258 -24.27 13.53 23.19
CA PRO A 258 -25.50 14.32 23.14
C PRO A 258 -26.37 14.15 24.39
N ASP A 259 -27.03 15.23 24.80
CA ASP A 259 -28.11 15.20 25.80
C ASP A 259 -29.44 14.89 25.12
N LEU A 260 -29.77 13.61 25.00
CA LEU A 260 -30.96 13.15 24.27
C LEU A 260 -32.27 13.63 24.91
N ALA A 261 -32.29 13.89 26.22
CA ALA A 261 -33.49 14.41 26.89
C ALA A 261 -33.75 15.85 26.45
N ALA A 262 -32.70 16.70 26.47
CA ALA A 262 -32.78 18.07 25.98
C ALA A 262 -33.09 18.12 24.47
N THR A 263 -32.48 17.26 23.65
CA THR A 263 -32.76 17.17 22.21
C THR A 263 -34.24 16.82 21.95
N ARG A 264 -34.81 15.86 22.69
CA ARG A 264 -36.24 15.49 22.57
C ARG A 264 -37.15 16.64 22.97
N GLN A 265 -36.83 17.32 24.07
CA GLN A 265 -37.58 18.48 24.54
C GLN A 265 -37.59 19.58 23.47
N ALA A 266 -36.42 19.97 22.95
CA ALA A 266 -36.30 21.02 21.94
C ALA A 266 -37.07 20.70 20.65
N LEU A 267 -37.05 19.43 20.19
CA LEU A 267 -37.86 18.99 19.06
C LEU A 267 -39.36 19.07 19.38
N GLY A 268 -39.77 18.59 20.56
CA GLY A 268 -41.18 18.62 20.99
C GLY A 268 -41.75 20.04 21.05
N GLU A 269 -41.01 20.97 21.64
CA GLU A 269 -41.38 22.40 21.72
C GLU A 269 -41.48 23.04 20.33
N ALA A 270 -40.53 22.73 19.43
CA ALA A 270 -40.58 23.21 18.05
C ALA A 270 -41.79 22.67 17.30
N LEU A 271 -42.09 21.37 17.40
CA LEU A 271 -43.25 20.76 16.74
C LEU A 271 -44.57 21.30 17.29
N ALA A 272 -44.68 21.50 18.61
CA ALA A 272 -45.85 22.09 19.25
C ALA A 272 -46.12 23.53 18.78
N THR A 273 -45.04 24.27 18.52
CA THR A 273 -45.10 25.65 18.01
C THR A 273 -45.44 25.70 16.52
N LEU A 274 -44.79 24.88 15.70
CA LEU A 274 -44.90 24.93 14.24
C LEU A 274 -46.22 24.32 13.72
N LYS A 275 -46.73 23.27 14.38
CA LYS A 275 -47.95 22.54 14.00
C LYS A 275 -47.97 22.13 12.51
N LEU A 276 -46.85 21.60 12.02
CA LEU A 276 -46.70 21.17 10.62
C LEU A 276 -47.45 19.85 10.39
N PRO A 277 -48.46 19.80 9.50
CA PRO A 277 -49.27 18.60 9.29
C PRO A 277 -48.46 17.35 8.88
N THR A 278 -47.40 17.52 8.08
CA THR A 278 -46.60 16.36 7.64
C THR A 278 -45.70 15.80 8.74
N LEU A 279 -45.44 16.56 9.81
CA LEU A 279 -44.62 16.13 10.94
C LEU A 279 -45.44 15.67 12.16
N GLU A 280 -46.74 15.47 12.00
CA GLU A 280 -47.57 14.88 13.04
C GLU A 280 -47.03 13.47 13.41
N GLY A 281 -46.72 13.26 14.68
CA GLY A 281 -46.07 12.02 15.16
C GLY A 281 -44.54 11.96 15.02
N ALA A 282 -43.88 13.00 14.51
CA ALA A 282 -42.41 13.05 14.42
C ALA A 282 -41.70 13.32 15.76
N ALA A 283 -42.44 13.46 16.86
CA ALA A 283 -41.91 13.85 18.19
C ALA A 283 -41.10 12.75 18.90
N THR A 284 -41.18 11.50 18.45
CA THR A 284 -40.48 10.37 19.08
C THR A 284 -39.51 9.66 18.13
N PRO A 285 -38.47 10.32 17.60
CA PRO A 285 -37.44 9.64 16.82
C PRO A 285 -36.70 8.60 17.66
N ARG A 286 -36.18 7.57 16.98
CA ARG A 286 -35.26 6.59 17.58
C ARG A 286 -33.98 7.28 18.06
N GLU A 287 -33.34 6.76 19.11
CA GLU A 287 -32.15 7.38 19.71
C GLU A 287 -31.00 7.55 18.74
N GLY A 288 -30.70 6.52 17.92
CA GLY A 288 -29.63 6.60 16.92
C GLY A 288 -29.81 7.73 15.92
N LEU A 289 -31.05 8.12 15.61
CA LEU A 289 -31.34 9.24 14.69
C LEU A 289 -31.13 10.59 15.37
N LEU A 290 -31.45 10.71 16.66
CA LEU A 290 -31.16 11.92 17.43
C LEU A 290 -29.66 12.13 17.62
N ILE A 291 -28.91 11.05 17.89
CA ILE A 291 -27.45 11.09 17.97
C ILE A 291 -26.85 11.60 16.64
N ASP A 292 -27.34 11.08 15.51
CA ASP A 292 -26.91 11.50 14.18
C ASP A 292 -27.21 12.99 13.90
N TRP A 293 -28.41 13.47 14.22
CA TRP A 293 -28.75 14.88 14.05
C TRP A 293 -27.95 15.81 14.97
N GLU A 294 -27.61 15.37 16.19
CA GLU A 294 -26.72 16.11 17.08
C GLU A 294 -25.29 16.19 16.50
N GLU A 295 -24.76 15.08 15.98
CA GLU A 295 -23.45 15.08 15.32
C GLU A 295 -23.43 15.99 14.09
N GLN A 296 -24.43 15.90 13.21
CA GLN A 296 -24.54 16.77 12.03
C GLN A 296 -24.63 18.25 12.42
N TYR A 297 -25.39 18.60 13.47
CA TYR A 297 -25.47 19.97 13.97
C TYR A 297 -24.11 20.50 14.42
N TRP A 298 -23.38 19.68 15.19
CA TRP A 298 -22.07 20.05 15.71
C TRP A 298 -21.03 20.23 14.59
N ARG A 299 -20.98 19.30 13.62
CA ARG A 299 -20.10 19.40 12.43
C ARG A 299 -20.39 20.64 11.60
N LEU A 300 -21.67 20.92 11.30
CA LEU A 300 -22.06 22.14 10.57
C LEU A 300 -21.66 23.41 11.33
N GLY A 301 -21.80 23.41 12.66
CA GLY A 301 -21.33 24.51 13.52
C GLY A 301 -19.82 24.74 13.40
N ASN A 302 -19.02 23.67 13.40
CA ASN A 302 -17.57 23.76 13.21
C ASN A 302 -17.19 24.27 11.81
N GLN A 303 -17.92 23.86 10.77
CA GLN A 303 -17.69 24.33 9.40
C GLN A 303 -18.00 25.82 9.26
N LEU A 304 -19.10 26.29 9.86
CA LEU A 304 -19.47 27.71 9.88
C LEU A 304 -18.48 28.56 10.67
N SER A 305 -17.96 28.04 11.79
CA SER A 305 -16.99 28.74 12.62
C SER A 305 -15.55 28.64 12.12
N GLY A 306 -15.30 27.93 11.02
CA GLY A 306 -13.96 27.67 10.49
C GLY A 306 -13.09 26.70 11.31
N LYS A 307 -13.66 26.00 12.30
CA LYS A 307 -12.97 24.94 13.07
C LYS A 307 -12.75 23.67 12.24
N GLU A 308 -13.64 23.42 11.29
CA GLU A 308 -13.50 22.41 10.24
C GLU A 308 -13.49 23.12 8.87
N PRO A 309 -12.35 23.72 8.48
CA PRO A 309 -12.29 24.54 7.28
C PRO A 309 -12.44 23.70 6.02
N LEU A 310 -12.96 24.33 4.97
CA LEU A 310 -12.99 23.73 3.64
C LEU A 310 -11.54 23.56 3.13
N PRO A 311 -11.15 22.38 2.60
CA PRO A 311 -9.82 22.19 2.02
C PRO A 311 -9.54 23.16 0.87
N SER A 312 -8.28 23.56 0.71
CA SER A 312 -7.86 24.48 -0.36
C SER A 312 -8.27 23.94 -1.75
N GLY A 313 -8.91 24.79 -2.57
CA GLY A 313 -9.42 24.46 -3.90
C GLY A 313 -10.67 23.57 -3.93
N ALA A 314 -11.20 23.13 -2.78
CA ALA A 314 -12.33 22.21 -2.75
C ALA A 314 -13.67 22.88 -3.11
N ALA A 315 -13.76 24.22 -3.05
CA ALA A 315 -14.96 24.95 -3.45
C ALA A 315 -15.20 24.84 -4.96
N GLU A 316 -14.15 25.04 -5.76
CA GLU A 316 -14.18 24.95 -7.23
C GLU A 316 -14.30 23.50 -7.70
N GLN A 317 -13.79 22.56 -6.89
CA GLN A 317 -13.87 21.13 -7.16
C GLN A 317 -15.21 20.51 -6.73
N ALA A 318 -16.08 21.23 -6.02
CA ALA A 318 -17.36 20.69 -5.58
C ALA A 318 -18.25 20.32 -6.78
N PHE A 319 -18.86 19.13 -6.74
CA PHE A 319 -19.79 18.69 -7.78
C PHE A 319 -21.08 19.51 -7.80
N ASP A 320 -21.50 20.02 -6.64
CA ASP A 320 -22.62 20.92 -6.50
C ASP A 320 -22.32 22.02 -5.46
N ALA A 321 -22.57 23.27 -5.83
CA ALA A 321 -22.35 24.41 -4.93
C ALA A 321 -23.27 24.41 -3.70
N GLN A 322 -24.36 23.63 -3.69
CA GLN A 322 -25.21 23.48 -2.51
C GLN A 322 -24.56 22.62 -1.41
N ALA A 323 -23.59 21.77 -1.77
CA ALA A 323 -22.79 21.00 -0.82
C ALA A 323 -21.86 21.87 0.04
N LEU A 324 -21.59 23.11 -0.36
CA LEU A 324 -20.81 24.06 0.42
C LEU A 324 -21.67 24.67 1.55
N VAL A 325 -21.05 24.89 2.71
CA VAL A 325 -21.57 25.73 3.81
C VAL A 325 -21.15 27.16 3.53
N ARG A 326 -22.09 28.10 3.67
CA ARG A 326 -21.91 29.48 3.22
C ARG A 326 -22.12 30.45 4.38
N PRO A 327 -21.42 31.60 4.41
CA PRO A 327 -21.62 32.61 5.45
C PRO A 327 -23.08 33.05 5.59
N GLU A 328 -23.83 33.13 4.49
CA GLU A 328 -25.26 33.50 4.50
C GLU A 328 -26.17 32.45 5.15
N ASP A 329 -25.70 31.22 5.38
CA ASP A 329 -26.47 30.21 6.11
C ASP A 329 -26.63 30.60 7.60
N GLY A 330 -25.69 31.36 8.15
CA GLY A 330 -25.71 31.90 9.53
C GLY A 330 -25.47 30.87 10.63
N ASP A 331 -26.18 29.73 10.60
CA ASP A 331 -26.09 28.65 11.57
C ASP A 331 -26.43 27.27 10.93
N PRO A 332 -26.34 26.15 11.66
CA PRO A 332 -26.67 24.83 11.10
C PRO A 332 -28.10 24.69 10.54
N LEU A 333 -29.08 25.41 11.07
CA LEU A 333 -30.46 25.39 10.58
C LEU A 333 -30.56 26.00 9.18
N GLY A 334 -29.88 27.12 8.91
CA GLY A 334 -29.86 27.74 7.59
C GLY A 334 -29.31 26.80 6.51
N VAL A 335 -28.20 26.09 6.81
CA VAL A 335 -27.61 25.09 5.91
C VAL A 335 -28.61 23.99 5.56
N VAL A 336 -29.24 23.38 6.59
CA VAL A 336 -30.19 22.27 6.39
C VAL A 336 -31.42 22.74 5.60
N LEU A 337 -31.95 23.93 5.89
CA LEU A 337 -33.09 24.50 5.16
C LEU A 337 -32.80 24.68 3.67
N ARG A 338 -31.66 25.27 3.33
CA ARG A 338 -31.24 25.49 1.95
C ARG A 338 -31.03 24.17 1.20
N ARG A 339 -30.29 23.24 1.79
CA ARG A 339 -30.05 21.92 1.17
C ARG A 339 -31.33 21.09 1.04
N THR A 340 -32.27 21.20 1.99
CA THR A 340 -33.58 20.54 1.92
C THR A 340 -34.45 21.10 0.80
N GLU A 341 -34.40 22.41 0.55
CA GLU A 341 -35.10 23.05 -0.56
C GLU A 341 -34.54 22.62 -1.92
N ALA A 342 -33.20 22.52 -2.04
CA ALA A 342 -32.55 21.98 -3.23
C ALA A 342 -32.97 20.52 -3.48
N LEU A 343 -32.96 19.68 -2.44
CA LEU A 343 -33.44 18.29 -2.50
C LEU A 343 -34.89 18.19 -2.97
N ALA A 344 -35.81 18.93 -2.33
CA ALA A 344 -37.23 18.91 -2.70
C ALA A 344 -37.46 19.34 -4.15
N SER A 345 -36.65 20.27 -4.65
CA SER A 345 -36.70 20.75 -6.04
C SER A 345 -36.17 19.72 -7.02
N ARG A 346 -35.10 19.01 -6.68
CA ARG A 346 -34.58 17.91 -7.50
C ARG A 346 -35.57 16.74 -7.57
N LEU A 347 -36.17 16.36 -6.46
CA LEU A 347 -37.17 15.29 -6.42
C LEU A 347 -38.46 15.63 -7.17
N ALA A 348 -38.87 16.92 -7.20
CA ALA A 348 -39.95 17.36 -8.07
C ALA A 348 -39.64 17.10 -9.55
N ALA A 349 -38.40 17.39 -9.97
CA ALA A 349 -37.95 17.20 -11.36
C ALA A 349 -37.80 15.73 -11.76
N LEU A 350 -37.43 14.84 -10.81
CA LEU A 350 -37.30 13.41 -11.05
C LEU A 350 -38.63 12.64 -11.08
N GLY A 351 -39.77 13.33 -10.88
CA GLY A 351 -41.08 12.70 -10.83
C GLY A 351 -41.32 12.03 -9.48
N TRP A 352 -41.64 12.85 -8.46
CA TRP A 352 -42.12 12.35 -7.17
C TRP A 352 -43.23 11.31 -7.34
N ARG A 353 -43.22 10.25 -6.53
CA ARG A 353 -44.17 9.15 -6.63
C ARG A 353 -45.62 9.67 -6.61
N LYS A 354 -46.37 9.41 -7.68
CA LYS A 354 -47.79 9.76 -7.80
C LYS A 354 -48.58 9.03 -6.69
N GLY A 355 -49.28 9.78 -5.84
CA GLY A 355 -50.05 9.23 -4.72
C GLY A 355 -49.28 8.98 -3.41
N ALA A 356 -47.98 9.32 -3.34
CA ALA A 356 -47.24 9.23 -2.07
C ALA A 356 -47.83 10.15 -0.99
N THR A 357 -47.89 9.64 0.23
CA THR A 357 -48.37 10.38 1.42
C THR A 357 -47.26 10.42 2.47
N PRO A 358 -46.84 11.62 2.91
CA PRO A 358 -47.30 12.94 2.45
C PRO A 358 -46.91 13.26 1.00
N SER A 359 -47.68 14.10 0.33
CA SER A 359 -47.34 14.56 -1.03
C SER A 359 -46.19 15.57 -1.00
N LEU A 360 -45.39 15.65 -2.06
CA LEU A 360 -44.31 16.64 -2.16
C LEU A 360 -44.82 18.08 -2.01
N ALA A 361 -46.04 18.36 -2.50
CA ALA A 361 -46.67 19.67 -2.33
C ALA A 361 -46.95 19.98 -0.85
N ALA A 362 -47.37 19.00 -0.06
CA ALA A 362 -47.55 19.17 1.38
C ALA A 362 -46.21 19.40 2.10
N LEU A 363 -45.20 18.57 1.81
CA LEU A 363 -43.86 18.71 2.39
C LEU A 363 -43.22 20.07 2.06
N ARG A 364 -43.41 20.58 0.82
CA ARG A 364 -42.94 21.91 0.41
C ARG A 364 -43.67 23.05 1.12
N ARG A 365 -44.96 22.91 1.42
CA ARG A 365 -45.69 23.90 2.24
C ARG A 365 -45.13 23.95 3.66
N ASP A 366 -44.89 22.79 4.26
CA ASP A 366 -44.32 22.70 5.60
C ASP A 366 -42.88 23.23 5.65
N LEU A 367 -42.09 23.00 4.60
CA LEU A 367 -40.76 23.58 4.45
C LEU A 367 -40.82 25.11 4.39
N LYS A 368 -41.78 25.67 3.63
CA LYS A 368 -41.99 27.12 3.56
C LYS A 368 -42.40 27.70 4.93
N ALA A 369 -43.28 27.02 5.66
CA ALA A 369 -43.69 27.43 7.00
C ALA A 369 -42.51 27.37 7.99
N LEU A 370 -41.69 26.33 7.94
CA LEU A 370 -40.51 26.18 8.78
C LEU A 370 -39.45 27.27 8.47
N LYS A 371 -39.21 27.57 7.18
CA LYS A 371 -38.35 28.70 6.76
C LYS A 371 -38.87 30.04 7.29
N ALA A 372 -40.18 30.28 7.23
CA ALA A 372 -40.79 31.50 7.76
C ALA A 372 -40.61 31.61 9.29
N ALA A 373 -40.85 30.52 10.02
CA ALA A 373 -40.62 30.48 11.47
C ALA A 373 -39.13 30.72 11.81
N ALA A 374 -38.21 30.07 11.09
CA ALA A 374 -36.78 30.26 11.27
C ALA A 374 -36.33 31.72 11.06
N ALA A 375 -36.93 32.44 10.11
CA ALA A 375 -36.63 33.86 9.88
C ALA A 375 -37.07 34.78 11.03
N THR A 376 -38.01 34.37 11.87
CA THR A 376 -38.48 35.14 13.04
C THR A 376 -37.66 34.91 14.31
N VAL A 377 -36.82 33.88 14.34
CA VAL A 377 -36.01 33.51 15.51
C VAL A 377 -34.56 33.95 15.27
N PRO A 378 -34.01 34.87 16.08
CA PRO A 378 -32.62 35.30 15.96
C PRO A 378 -31.63 34.13 16.07
N VAL A 379 -30.53 34.19 15.33
CA VAL A 379 -29.46 33.17 15.39
C VAL A 379 -28.83 33.07 16.80
N SER A 380 -28.89 34.14 17.59
CA SER A 380 -28.45 34.16 18.99
C SER A 380 -29.33 33.35 19.94
N ASP A 381 -30.58 33.04 19.58
CA ASP A 381 -31.48 32.18 20.35
C ASP A 381 -31.19 30.70 20.03
N THR A 382 -30.02 30.24 20.50
CA THR A 382 -29.50 28.91 20.15
C THR A 382 -30.42 27.75 20.53
N PRO A 383 -31.12 27.72 21.68
CA PRO A 383 -32.03 26.62 22.02
C PRO A 383 -33.22 26.53 21.05
N ARG A 384 -33.84 27.67 20.71
CA ARG A 384 -34.98 27.69 19.80
C ARG A 384 -34.57 27.38 18.36
N ARG A 385 -33.43 27.90 17.90
CA ARG A 385 -32.83 27.55 16.60
C ARG A 385 -32.52 26.06 16.52
N LYS A 386 -32.01 25.45 17.60
CA LYS A 386 -31.78 24.00 17.68
C LYS A 386 -33.06 23.19 17.53
N GLY A 387 -34.15 23.57 18.21
CA GLY A 387 -35.46 22.92 18.03
C GLY A 387 -35.96 22.97 16.59
N LEU A 388 -35.85 24.12 15.93
CA LEU A 388 -36.19 24.29 14.52
C LEU A 388 -35.27 23.49 13.58
N TYR A 389 -33.98 23.37 13.89
CA TYR A 389 -33.04 22.49 13.19
C TYR A 389 -33.51 21.04 13.21
N LEU A 390 -33.89 20.52 14.39
CA LEU A 390 -34.36 19.14 14.53
C LEU A 390 -35.65 18.90 13.73
N ALA A 391 -36.59 19.87 13.74
CA ALA A 391 -37.79 19.82 12.91
C ALA A 391 -37.46 19.86 11.40
N ALA A 392 -36.44 20.64 10.98
CA ALA A 392 -35.96 20.66 9.61
C ALA A 392 -35.36 19.31 9.19
N CYS A 393 -34.58 18.66 10.06
CA CYS A 393 -34.05 17.32 9.83
C CYS A 393 -35.17 16.26 9.69
N ALA A 394 -36.20 16.33 10.54
CA ALA A 394 -37.36 15.45 10.44
C ALA A 394 -38.10 15.62 9.09
N LEU A 395 -38.27 16.86 8.63
CA LEU A 395 -38.88 17.15 7.34
C LEU A 395 -38.02 16.74 6.15
N ARG A 396 -36.71 17.02 6.21
CA ARG A 396 -35.72 16.58 5.22
C ARG A 396 -35.76 15.08 5.03
N ARG A 397 -35.84 14.30 6.11
CA ARG A 397 -35.95 12.84 6.07
C ARG A 397 -37.19 12.36 5.31
N GLN A 398 -38.35 12.97 5.56
CA GLN A 398 -39.57 12.62 4.82
C GLN A 398 -39.45 12.93 3.33
N ILE A 399 -38.85 14.09 2.99
CA ILE A 399 -38.58 14.47 1.60
C ILE A 399 -37.62 13.47 0.95
N ALA A 400 -36.49 13.16 1.60
CA ALA A 400 -35.48 12.24 1.08
C ALA A 400 -36.04 10.83 0.84
N PHE A 401 -36.89 10.31 1.72
CA PHE A 401 -37.47 8.97 1.56
C PHE A 401 -38.66 8.88 0.61
N GLY A 402 -39.23 10.01 0.20
CA GLY A 402 -40.13 10.05 -0.96
C GLY A 402 -39.41 10.01 -2.31
N ASN A 403 -38.08 9.90 -2.32
CA ASN A 403 -37.29 9.72 -3.53
C ASN A 403 -37.77 8.49 -4.33
N PRO A 404 -38.18 8.67 -5.60
CA PRO A 404 -38.71 7.59 -6.42
C PRO A 404 -37.69 6.46 -6.65
N LEU A 405 -36.38 6.76 -6.65
CA LEU A 405 -35.29 5.81 -6.86
C LEU A 405 -35.11 4.79 -5.73
N LEU A 406 -35.70 5.05 -4.55
CA LEU A 406 -35.75 4.11 -3.43
C LEU A 406 -36.90 3.12 -3.62
N ASP A 407 -36.98 2.42 -4.76
CA ASP A 407 -38.07 1.47 -5.13
C ASP A 407 -37.80 0.02 -4.71
N PHE A 408 -36.89 -0.16 -3.75
CA PHE A 408 -36.52 -1.44 -3.17
C PHE A 408 -36.86 -1.46 -1.67
N ASP A 409 -37.10 -2.67 -1.16
CA ASP A 409 -37.52 -2.88 0.24
C ASP A 409 -36.36 -3.30 1.15
N SER A 410 -35.24 -3.72 0.58
CA SER A 410 -34.09 -4.25 1.31
C SER A 410 -32.76 -3.71 0.79
N ILE A 411 -31.81 -3.50 1.70
CA ILE A 411 -30.41 -3.16 1.39
C ILE A 411 -29.52 -4.27 1.95
N LEU A 412 -28.73 -4.90 1.10
CA LEU A 412 -27.66 -5.82 1.49
C LEU A 412 -26.45 -5.02 1.96
N PHE A 413 -25.77 -5.45 3.01
CA PHE A 413 -24.52 -4.85 3.47
C PHE A 413 -23.68 -5.85 4.27
N VAL A 414 -22.41 -5.53 4.48
CA VAL A 414 -21.51 -6.27 5.37
C VAL A 414 -21.26 -5.47 6.63
N ALA A 415 -21.25 -6.12 7.79
CA ALA A 415 -20.61 -5.58 8.99
C ALA A 415 -19.24 -6.24 9.13
N ARG A 416 -18.18 -5.44 9.27
CA ARG A 416 -16.80 -5.93 9.33
C ARG A 416 -15.97 -5.06 10.26
N GLY A 417 -15.09 -5.69 11.04
CA GLY A 417 -14.01 -5.01 11.72
C GLY A 417 -12.69 -5.15 10.97
N VAL A 418 -11.91 -4.09 11.00
CA VAL A 418 -10.67 -3.91 10.26
C VAL A 418 -9.57 -3.48 11.22
N TYR A 419 -8.33 -3.85 10.90
CA TYR A 419 -7.18 -3.60 11.76
C TYR A 419 -7.01 -2.12 12.17
N GLN A 420 -7.32 -1.15 11.30
CA GLN A 420 -7.17 0.26 11.69
C GLN A 420 -8.29 0.71 12.64
N GLY A 421 -9.22 -0.16 13.00
CA GLY A 421 -10.35 0.09 13.87
C GLY A 421 -11.27 1.18 13.32
N SER A 422 -12.07 1.80 14.18
CA SER A 422 -12.91 2.94 13.81
C SER A 422 -12.28 4.28 14.21
N ARG A 423 -13.01 5.38 13.96
CA ARG A 423 -12.64 6.69 14.54
C ARG A 423 -12.60 6.70 16.07
N TRP A 424 -13.20 5.71 16.73
CA TRP A 424 -13.31 5.62 18.18
C TRP A 424 -12.20 4.79 18.82
N THR A 425 -11.80 3.71 18.18
CA THR A 425 -10.77 2.81 18.71
C THR A 425 -9.38 3.16 18.20
N GLY A 426 -9.30 3.83 17.03
CA GLY A 426 -8.07 3.89 16.27
C GLY A 426 -7.56 2.50 15.90
N PRO A 427 -6.30 2.37 15.43
CA PRO A 427 -5.76 1.09 15.04
C PRO A 427 -5.69 0.13 16.22
N ALA A 428 -6.22 -1.08 16.05
CA ALA A 428 -5.98 -2.18 16.97
C ALA A 428 -4.46 -2.48 17.05
N VAL A 429 -4.04 -3.31 18.00
CA VAL A 429 -2.67 -3.85 18.00
C VAL A 429 -2.67 -5.12 17.15
N THR A 430 -1.96 -5.13 16.02
CA THR A 430 -1.70 -6.35 15.25
C THR A 430 -0.20 -6.47 14.98
N GLY A 431 0.23 -7.65 14.52
CA GLY A 431 1.60 -7.91 14.10
C GLY A 431 2.08 -7.13 12.87
N ASP A 432 1.29 -6.19 12.34
CA ASP A 432 1.72 -5.28 11.27
C ASP A 432 2.69 -4.21 11.81
N VAL A 433 3.98 -4.54 11.77
CA VAL A 433 5.09 -3.68 12.25
C VAL A 433 5.28 -2.39 11.43
N PHE A 434 4.76 -2.34 10.20
CA PHE A 434 4.78 -1.12 9.38
C PHE A 434 3.48 -0.31 9.51
N GLY A 435 2.37 -0.98 9.84
CA GLY A 435 1.05 -0.42 10.11
C GLY A 435 0.43 0.29 8.90
N GLN A 436 -0.91 0.33 8.85
CA GLN A 436 -1.69 1.30 8.06
C GLN A 436 -1.30 1.43 6.58
N HIS A 437 -1.42 0.35 5.80
CA HIS A 437 -1.40 0.40 4.34
C HIS A 437 -2.69 -0.20 3.80
N PHE A 438 -3.24 0.34 2.70
CA PHE A 438 -4.50 -0.16 2.17
C PHE A 438 -4.45 -1.66 1.79
N ALA A 439 -3.31 -2.20 1.36
CA ALA A 439 -3.19 -3.61 1.00
C ALA A 439 -3.32 -4.53 2.23
N THR A 440 -2.81 -4.12 3.40
CA THR A 440 -2.83 -4.97 4.61
C THR A 440 -4.24 -5.12 5.19
N GLN A 441 -5.19 -4.24 4.81
CA GLN A 441 -6.60 -4.39 5.14
C GLN A 441 -7.23 -5.61 4.43
N TYR A 442 -6.61 -6.15 3.37
CA TYR A 442 -7.10 -7.31 2.62
C TYR A 442 -6.41 -8.61 3.01
N PHE A 443 -5.45 -8.59 3.93
CA PHE A 443 -5.02 -9.81 4.59
C PHE A 443 -6.15 -10.33 5.47
N ALA A 444 -6.68 -11.52 5.15
CA ALA A 444 -7.82 -12.02 5.92
C ALA A 444 -7.48 -12.24 7.40
N PHE A 445 -6.24 -12.60 7.70
CA PHE A 445 -5.71 -12.69 9.08
C PHE A 445 -5.60 -11.34 9.83
N ASN A 446 -5.74 -10.20 9.13
CA ASN A 446 -5.87 -8.88 9.75
C ASN A 446 -7.33 -8.48 10.03
N SER A 447 -8.31 -9.32 9.67
CA SER A 447 -9.72 -9.03 9.91
C SER A 447 -10.12 -9.35 11.35
N ILE A 448 -10.97 -8.49 11.93
CA ILE A 448 -11.53 -8.68 13.26
C ILE A 448 -12.79 -9.57 13.13
N PRO A 449 -12.85 -10.73 13.81
CA PRO A 449 -14.01 -11.60 13.77
C PRO A 449 -15.21 -10.99 14.51
N GLY A 450 -16.44 -11.29 14.07
CA GLY A 450 -17.68 -10.84 14.75
C GLY A 450 -18.67 -10.09 13.86
N GLY A 451 -18.30 -9.84 12.61
CA GLY A 451 -19.15 -9.28 11.56
C GLY A 451 -20.15 -10.25 10.93
N GLY A 452 -20.72 -9.89 9.79
CA GLY A 452 -21.72 -10.70 9.09
C GLY A 452 -22.22 -10.11 7.77
N LEU A 453 -23.07 -10.87 7.07
CA LEU A 453 -23.77 -10.47 5.86
C LEU A 453 -25.25 -10.23 6.20
N TYR A 454 -25.74 -9.01 5.99
CA TYR A 454 -27.03 -8.57 6.53
C TYR A 454 -27.94 -7.97 5.47
N LEU A 455 -29.26 -8.05 5.72
CA LEU A 455 -30.28 -7.29 5.02
C LEU A 455 -30.88 -6.25 5.96
N LEU A 456 -30.96 -5.00 5.51
CA LEU A 456 -31.73 -3.93 6.15
C LEU A 456 -33.09 -3.81 5.47
N ARG A 457 -34.15 -4.17 6.20
CA ARG A 457 -35.56 -4.03 5.77
C ARG A 457 -36.20 -2.82 6.42
N ASN A 458 -37.32 -2.35 5.86
CA ASN A 458 -38.15 -1.30 6.46
C ASN A 458 -37.38 0.00 6.80
N TYR A 459 -36.27 0.25 6.09
CA TYR A 459 -35.28 1.28 6.43
C TYR A 459 -35.82 2.72 6.37
N LYS A 460 -36.92 2.94 5.65
CA LYS A 460 -37.59 4.24 5.54
C LYS A 460 -38.40 4.61 6.77
N THR A 461 -38.86 3.62 7.53
CA THR A 461 -39.72 3.81 8.69
C THR A 461 -39.02 3.31 9.95
N ARG A 462 -39.10 2.00 10.21
CA ARG A 462 -38.48 1.33 11.36
C ARG A 462 -37.52 0.26 10.83
N PRO A 463 -36.22 0.57 10.72
CA PRO A 463 -35.25 -0.36 10.15
C PRO A 463 -35.20 -1.67 10.93
N GLU A 464 -35.12 -2.78 10.21
CA GLU A 464 -34.99 -4.14 10.73
C GLU A 464 -33.75 -4.79 10.10
N VAL A 465 -32.82 -5.24 10.94
CA VAL A 465 -31.61 -5.94 10.50
C VAL A 465 -31.86 -7.44 10.54
N VAL A 466 -31.63 -8.12 9.42
CA VAL A 466 -31.72 -9.56 9.28
C VAL A 466 -30.34 -10.11 8.97
N ASP A 467 -29.81 -10.97 9.85
CA ASP A 467 -28.65 -11.81 9.55
C ASP A 467 -29.04 -12.83 8.47
N LEU A 468 -28.53 -12.63 7.25
CA LEU A 468 -28.88 -13.42 6.07
C LEU A 468 -28.45 -14.88 6.22
N LEU A 469 -27.33 -15.12 6.92
CA LEU A 469 -26.70 -16.43 7.04
C LEU A 469 -27.05 -17.15 8.35
N ARG A 470 -27.92 -16.56 9.18
CA ARG A 470 -28.28 -17.06 10.51
C ARG A 470 -28.64 -18.55 10.53
N ASN A 471 -29.30 -19.03 9.48
CA ASN A 471 -29.76 -20.42 9.37
C ASN A 471 -29.07 -21.21 8.24
N SER A 472 -28.12 -20.59 7.54
CA SER A 472 -27.45 -21.17 6.39
C SER A 472 -26.34 -22.12 6.84
N VAL A 473 -26.23 -23.26 6.15
CA VAL A 473 -25.09 -24.19 6.27
C VAL A 473 -24.47 -24.39 4.90
N VAL A 474 -23.15 -24.51 4.84
CA VAL A 474 -22.44 -24.69 3.57
C VAL A 474 -22.79 -26.05 2.98
N GLU A 475 -23.15 -26.10 1.71
CA GLU A 475 -23.65 -27.32 1.05
C GLU A 475 -22.53 -28.20 0.46
N ASN A 476 -21.35 -27.63 0.19
CA ASN A 476 -20.23 -28.27 -0.49
C ASN A 476 -18.86 -27.89 0.10
N GLY A 477 -17.79 -28.46 -0.46
CA GLY A 477 -16.42 -28.11 -0.10
C GLY A 477 -16.01 -28.58 1.31
N ARG A 478 -14.87 -28.07 1.78
CA ARG A 478 -14.29 -28.41 3.09
C ARG A 478 -15.22 -28.02 4.24
N LEU A 479 -16.01 -26.96 4.06
CA LEU A 479 -16.89 -26.43 5.11
C LEU A 479 -18.30 -27.04 5.11
N ARG A 480 -18.55 -28.07 4.29
CA ARG A 480 -19.87 -28.71 4.19
C ARG A 480 -20.47 -29.04 5.56
N GLY A 481 -21.74 -28.67 5.74
CA GLY A 481 -22.50 -28.90 6.97
C GLY A 481 -22.21 -27.89 8.09
N ARG A 482 -21.30 -26.94 7.89
CA ARG A 482 -20.95 -25.93 8.89
C ARG A 482 -21.60 -24.58 8.58
N ARG A 483 -21.77 -23.75 9.62
CA ARG A 483 -22.13 -22.34 9.49
C ARG A 483 -20.87 -21.49 9.32
N LEU A 484 -20.98 -20.32 8.70
CA LEU A 484 -19.88 -19.37 8.54
C LEU A 484 -19.72 -18.47 9.78
N THR A 485 -19.54 -19.09 10.95
CA THR A 485 -19.33 -18.37 12.21
C THR A 485 -18.52 -19.22 13.19
N PRO A 486 -17.58 -18.62 13.94
CA PRO A 486 -17.10 -17.23 13.85
C PRO A 486 -16.25 -16.97 12.58
N GLY A 487 -15.96 -15.72 12.29
CA GLY A 487 -15.11 -15.31 11.15
C GLY A 487 -15.36 -13.86 10.73
N ALA A 488 -14.87 -13.49 9.55
CA ALA A 488 -15.07 -12.18 8.95
C ALA A 488 -15.57 -12.30 7.50
N PHE A 489 -16.22 -11.25 7.02
CA PHE A 489 -16.86 -11.15 5.71
C PHE A 489 -16.36 -9.93 4.95
N LEU A 490 -16.34 -10.00 3.63
CA LEU A 490 -15.86 -8.92 2.77
C LEU A 490 -16.54 -8.97 1.38
N SER A 491 -16.70 -7.79 0.77
CA SER A 491 -16.98 -7.54 -0.65
C SER A 491 -18.14 -8.34 -1.25
N PRO A 492 -19.38 -8.03 -0.85
CA PRO A 492 -20.54 -8.63 -1.48
C PRO A 492 -20.78 -8.08 -2.90
N ASP A 493 -21.29 -8.91 -3.81
CA ASP A 493 -21.88 -8.45 -5.08
C ASP A 493 -23.19 -9.19 -5.37
N LEU A 494 -24.17 -8.47 -5.92
CA LEU A 494 -25.52 -8.98 -6.20
C LEU A 494 -25.67 -9.25 -7.71
N SER A 495 -26.18 -10.43 -8.04
CA SER A 495 -26.48 -10.83 -9.42
C SER A 495 -27.46 -9.87 -10.08
N TYR A 496 -27.41 -9.76 -11.42
CA TYR A 496 -28.25 -8.83 -12.17
C TYR A 496 -29.76 -9.07 -11.99
N ASP A 497 -30.17 -10.31 -11.72
CA ASP A 497 -31.57 -10.65 -11.43
C ASP A 497 -31.97 -10.39 -9.97
N GLY A 498 -31.04 -9.95 -9.12
CA GLY A 498 -31.26 -9.60 -7.72
C GLY A 498 -31.49 -10.80 -6.80
N LYS A 499 -31.07 -12.02 -7.18
CA LYS A 499 -31.38 -13.26 -6.44
C LYS A 499 -30.18 -13.93 -5.76
N THR A 500 -28.98 -13.76 -6.29
CA THR A 500 -27.77 -14.47 -5.83
C THR A 500 -26.71 -13.47 -5.41
N ILE A 501 -26.07 -13.73 -4.28
CA ILE A 501 -25.02 -12.91 -3.70
C ILE A 501 -23.71 -13.69 -3.77
N LEU A 502 -22.65 -13.02 -4.23
CA LEU A 502 -21.25 -13.43 -4.05
C LEU A 502 -20.67 -12.68 -2.87
N PHE A 503 -19.74 -13.27 -2.14
CA PHE A 503 -19.00 -12.61 -1.06
C PHE A 503 -17.72 -13.39 -0.72
N ALA A 504 -16.80 -12.75 0.00
CA ALA A 504 -15.62 -13.39 0.57
C ALA A 504 -15.80 -13.64 2.08
N TYR A 505 -15.27 -14.77 2.57
CA TYR A 505 -15.28 -15.13 3.99
C TYR A 505 -13.95 -15.75 4.39
N THR A 506 -13.55 -15.51 5.64
CA THR A 506 -12.40 -16.14 6.29
C THR A 506 -12.80 -16.75 7.64
N GLU A 507 -12.24 -17.91 7.95
CA GLU A 507 -12.42 -18.57 9.25
C GLU A 507 -11.52 -17.96 10.34
N ASN A 508 -10.71 -16.94 10.00
CA ASN A 508 -9.72 -16.37 10.88
C ASN A 508 -10.33 -15.94 12.22
N ARG A 509 -9.68 -16.35 13.31
CA ARG A 509 -10.09 -16.03 14.69
C ARG A 509 -9.04 -15.28 15.48
N GLU A 510 -7.80 -15.27 15.00
CA GLU A 510 -6.64 -14.74 15.70
C GLU A 510 -5.79 -13.95 14.71
N HIS A 511 -5.11 -12.90 15.17
CA HIS A 511 -4.21 -12.12 14.33
C HIS A 511 -2.87 -12.84 14.15
N ARG A 512 -2.85 -13.87 13.31
CA ARG A 512 -1.66 -14.69 13.01
C ARG A 512 -1.25 -14.54 11.56
N TRP A 513 0.01 -14.18 11.35
CA TRP A 513 0.63 -13.99 10.03
C TRP A 513 0.91 -15.33 9.36
N VAL A 514 -0.14 -16.03 9.00
CA VAL A 514 -0.09 -17.36 8.39
C VAL A 514 -1.00 -17.35 7.17
N TRP A 515 -0.50 -17.78 6.03
CA TRP A 515 -1.30 -18.05 4.84
C TRP A 515 -1.75 -19.52 4.88
N SER A 516 -3.02 -19.74 5.17
CA SER A 516 -3.65 -21.05 5.23
C SER A 516 -5.10 -20.93 4.76
N LYS A 517 -5.75 -22.07 4.48
CA LYS A 517 -7.15 -22.07 4.03
C LYS A 517 -8.10 -21.43 5.05
N GLU A 518 -7.73 -21.47 6.34
CA GLU A 518 -8.49 -20.92 7.46
C GLU A 518 -8.24 -19.42 7.67
N THR A 519 -7.10 -18.90 7.19
CA THR A 519 -6.62 -17.54 7.48
C THR A 519 -6.51 -16.64 6.24
N THR A 520 -6.98 -17.12 5.08
CA THR A 520 -7.16 -16.35 3.86
C THR A 520 -8.64 -16.19 3.49
N TRP A 521 -8.92 -15.27 2.58
CA TRP A 521 -10.25 -15.07 2.00
C TRP A 521 -10.58 -16.18 1.01
N ASN A 522 -11.79 -16.72 1.12
CA ASN A 522 -12.35 -17.65 0.14
C ASN A 522 -13.71 -17.15 -0.34
N LEU A 523 -14.05 -17.44 -1.58
CA LEU A 523 -15.28 -16.97 -2.22
C LEU A 523 -16.44 -17.92 -1.97
N PHE A 524 -17.62 -17.34 -1.75
CA PHE A 524 -18.88 -18.05 -1.53
C PHE A 524 -19.98 -17.44 -2.39
N ARG A 525 -21.04 -18.24 -2.61
CA ARG A 525 -22.32 -17.76 -3.13
C ARG A 525 -23.48 -18.19 -2.24
N VAL A 526 -24.54 -17.40 -2.21
CA VAL A 526 -25.78 -17.69 -1.49
C VAL A 526 -26.97 -17.00 -2.16
N ASN A 527 -28.18 -17.53 -2.02
CA ASN A 527 -29.39 -16.83 -2.43
C ASN A 527 -29.74 -15.71 -1.43
N VAL A 528 -30.49 -14.70 -1.87
CA VAL A 528 -30.93 -13.58 -1.01
C VAL A 528 -31.84 -13.98 0.16
N ASP A 529 -32.40 -15.19 0.12
CA ASP A 529 -33.18 -15.80 1.21
C ASP A 529 -32.33 -16.63 2.19
N GLY A 530 -31.02 -16.71 1.98
CA GLY A 530 -30.08 -17.49 2.78
C GLY A 530 -29.91 -18.96 2.36
N SER A 531 -30.66 -19.45 1.37
CA SER A 531 -30.52 -20.81 0.83
C SER A 531 -29.35 -20.94 -0.16
N GLY A 532 -28.92 -22.17 -0.49
CA GLY A 532 -27.94 -22.39 -1.56
C GLY A 532 -26.51 -21.95 -1.22
N LEU A 533 -26.15 -21.87 0.07
CA LEU A 533 -24.83 -21.43 0.51
C LEU A 533 -23.74 -22.40 0.05
N ARG A 534 -22.88 -21.96 -0.86
CA ARG A 534 -21.84 -22.80 -1.48
C ARG A 534 -20.48 -22.12 -1.47
N GLN A 535 -19.46 -22.90 -1.13
CA GLN A 535 -18.05 -22.52 -1.22
C GLN A 535 -17.59 -22.66 -2.67
N LEU A 536 -16.96 -21.60 -3.21
CA LEU A 536 -16.44 -21.53 -4.59
C LEU A 536 -14.92 -21.72 -4.64
N THR A 537 -14.18 -21.24 -3.64
CA THR A 537 -12.73 -21.44 -3.53
C THR A 537 -12.33 -22.01 -2.16
N ASP A 538 -11.22 -22.75 -2.12
CA ASP A 538 -10.68 -23.37 -0.90
C ASP A 538 -9.14 -23.50 -0.99
N SER A 539 -8.43 -22.39 -0.88
CA SER A 539 -6.97 -22.33 -1.00
C SER A 539 -6.31 -21.44 0.05
N ALA A 540 -5.00 -21.56 0.21
CA ALA A 540 -4.18 -20.68 1.05
C ALA A 540 -3.82 -19.35 0.35
N TRP A 541 -4.64 -18.93 -0.61
CA TRP A 541 -4.57 -17.64 -1.30
C TRP A 541 -5.76 -16.81 -0.87
N ASN A 542 -5.59 -15.50 -0.79
CA ASN A 542 -6.74 -14.59 -0.66
C ASN A 542 -7.47 -14.49 -2.00
N ASP A 543 -8.72 -14.96 -2.06
CA ASP A 543 -9.66 -14.71 -3.14
C ASP A 543 -10.79 -13.80 -2.61
N PHE A 544 -10.93 -12.57 -3.12
CA PHE A 544 -11.93 -11.59 -2.67
C PHE A 544 -12.36 -10.64 -3.82
N ASP A 545 -13.22 -9.66 -3.51
CA ASP A 545 -13.86 -8.75 -4.48
C ASP A 545 -14.53 -9.47 -5.68
N PRO A 546 -15.38 -10.48 -5.46
CA PRO A 546 -16.06 -11.14 -6.56
C PRO A 546 -17.10 -10.22 -7.22
N VAL A 547 -17.15 -10.21 -8.55
CA VAL A 547 -18.19 -9.51 -9.33
C VAL A 547 -18.79 -10.38 -10.42
N TRP A 548 -20.10 -10.25 -10.61
CA TRP A 548 -20.80 -10.89 -11.72
C TRP A 548 -20.46 -10.23 -13.05
N LEU A 549 -19.96 -11.01 -14.01
CA LEU A 549 -19.83 -10.59 -15.40
C LEU A 549 -21.15 -10.78 -16.15
N PRO A 550 -21.45 -9.98 -17.20
CA PRO A 550 -22.71 -10.09 -17.94
C PRO A 550 -22.97 -11.47 -18.58
N ASN A 551 -21.90 -12.20 -18.90
CA ASN A 551 -21.94 -13.56 -19.45
C ASN A 551 -22.20 -14.66 -18.40
N GLY A 552 -22.28 -14.30 -17.10
CA GLY A 552 -22.49 -15.25 -16.00
C GLY A 552 -21.21 -15.83 -15.40
N ARG A 553 -20.03 -15.47 -15.90
CA ARG A 553 -18.75 -15.73 -15.19
C ARG A 553 -18.61 -14.77 -14.00
N VAL A 554 -17.62 -15.04 -13.16
CA VAL A 554 -17.23 -14.21 -12.02
C VAL A 554 -15.82 -13.71 -12.25
N ALA A 555 -15.58 -12.41 -12.09
CA ALA A 555 -14.23 -11.85 -11.96
C ALA A 555 -13.93 -11.57 -10.48
N PHE A 556 -12.68 -11.67 -10.06
CA PHE A 556 -12.28 -11.50 -8.66
C PHE A 556 -10.79 -11.18 -8.53
N ILE A 557 -10.36 -10.73 -7.36
CA ILE A 557 -8.95 -10.47 -7.04
C ILE A 557 -8.34 -11.69 -6.35
N SER A 558 -7.13 -12.07 -6.77
CA SER A 558 -6.44 -13.23 -6.22
C SER A 558 -4.91 -13.15 -6.26
N GLU A 559 -4.28 -13.80 -5.29
CA GLU A 559 -2.82 -13.95 -5.15
C GLU A 559 -2.26 -15.17 -5.89
N ARG A 560 -3.11 -15.98 -6.54
CA ARG A 560 -2.75 -17.30 -7.13
C ARG A 560 -1.62 -17.23 -8.17
N ARG A 561 -1.41 -16.08 -8.81
CA ARG A 561 -0.32 -15.87 -9.77
C ARG A 561 1.05 -15.87 -9.07
N GLY A 562 1.09 -15.54 -7.78
CA GLY A 562 2.32 -15.38 -7.01
C GLY A 562 2.97 -14.01 -7.24
N GLY A 563 4.17 -13.85 -6.66
CA GLY A 563 4.93 -12.60 -6.66
C GLY A 563 4.66 -11.71 -5.44
N TYR A 564 5.47 -10.67 -5.31
CA TYR A 564 5.42 -9.72 -4.19
C TYR A 564 5.51 -8.27 -4.67
N ILE A 565 4.93 -7.36 -3.90
CA ILE A 565 5.04 -5.93 -4.14
C ILE A 565 6.47 -5.42 -3.89
N ARG A 566 6.88 -4.37 -4.62
CA ARG A 566 8.25 -3.84 -4.58
C ARG A 566 8.58 -2.96 -3.37
N CYS A 567 7.59 -2.34 -2.73
CA CYS A 567 7.78 -1.22 -1.78
C CYS A 567 7.95 -1.59 -0.29
N PHE A 568 7.92 -2.87 0.08
CA PHE A 568 7.93 -3.26 1.50
C PHE A 568 9.31 -3.72 1.97
N ALA A 569 9.86 -3.06 2.99
CA ALA A 569 11.16 -3.41 3.57
C ALA A 569 11.12 -4.62 4.54
N GLY A 570 9.92 -5.02 5.00
CA GLY A 570 9.78 -6.16 5.92
C GLY A 570 8.38 -6.77 6.04
N LEU A 571 7.43 -6.38 5.18
CA LEU A 571 6.16 -7.10 5.06
C LEU A 571 6.18 -7.99 3.83
N HIS A 572 5.69 -9.22 4.00
CA HIS A 572 5.49 -10.15 2.90
C HIS A 572 4.16 -9.84 2.22
N VAL A 573 4.13 -8.81 1.37
CA VAL A 573 2.92 -8.39 0.66
C VAL A 573 2.87 -9.04 -0.72
N PRO A 574 2.01 -10.05 -0.94
CA PRO A 574 1.87 -10.70 -2.24
C PRO A 574 1.25 -9.76 -3.27
N SER A 575 1.44 -10.10 -4.55
CA SER A 575 0.79 -9.41 -5.67
C SER A 575 -0.65 -9.88 -5.86
N TYR A 576 -1.59 -8.94 -6.01
CA TYR A 576 -3.02 -9.19 -6.18
C TYR A 576 -3.46 -8.86 -7.60
N VAL A 577 -4.00 -9.81 -8.37
CA VAL A 577 -4.40 -9.55 -9.77
C VAL A 577 -5.76 -10.12 -10.12
N LEU A 578 -6.36 -9.60 -11.19
CA LEU A 578 -7.65 -10.08 -11.69
C LEU A 578 -7.59 -11.53 -12.17
N HIS A 579 -8.58 -12.30 -11.72
CA HIS A 579 -8.86 -13.66 -12.14
C HIS A 579 -10.33 -13.78 -12.57
N SER A 580 -10.66 -14.82 -13.34
CA SER A 580 -12.02 -15.20 -13.68
C SER A 580 -12.30 -16.66 -13.40
N MET A 581 -13.55 -16.99 -13.06
CA MET A 581 -14.05 -18.35 -12.91
C MET A 581 -15.49 -18.48 -13.44
N ARG A 582 -15.96 -19.71 -13.62
CA ARG A 582 -17.38 -20.00 -13.80
C ARG A 582 -18.13 -19.80 -12.48
N ALA A 583 -19.44 -19.55 -12.56
CA ALA A 583 -20.30 -19.32 -11.40
C ALA A 583 -20.33 -20.46 -10.36
N ASP A 584 -19.87 -21.66 -10.73
CA ASP A 584 -19.78 -22.84 -9.86
C ASP A 584 -18.41 -23.01 -9.17
N GLY A 585 -17.46 -22.11 -9.42
CA GLY A 585 -16.10 -22.16 -8.88
C GLY A 585 -15.08 -22.89 -9.77
N SER A 586 -15.50 -23.46 -10.90
CA SER A 586 -14.60 -24.12 -11.85
C SER A 586 -13.94 -23.14 -12.82
N ASP A 587 -12.89 -23.59 -13.53
CA ASP A 587 -12.22 -22.84 -14.61
C ASP A 587 -11.65 -21.50 -14.14
N ILE A 588 -10.95 -21.51 -13.00
CA ILE A 588 -10.20 -20.36 -12.48
C ILE A 588 -9.00 -20.09 -13.39
N ILE A 589 -8.93 -18.89 -13.95
CA ILE A 589 -7.83 -18.43 -14.82
C ILE A 589 -7.40 -17.00 -14.41
N PRO A 590 -6.10 -16.65 -14.50
CA PRO A 590 -5.69 -15.25 -14.46
C PRO A 590 -6.21 -14.54 -15.71
N ILE A 591 -6.70 -13.31 -15.55
CA ILE A 591 -7.06 -12.42 -16.66
C ILE A 591 -6.23 -11.13 -16.64
N SER A 592 -5.24 -11.06 -15.74
CA SER A 592 -4.26 -9.99 -15.67
C SER A 592 -2.87 -10.55 -15.35
N TYR A 593 -1.86 -10.00 -16.01
CA TYR A 593 -0.45 -10.33 -15.81
C TYR A 593 0.36 -9.12 -15.31
N TYR A 594 -0.29 -8.22 -14.54
CA TYR A 594 0.37 -7.05 -13.96
C TYR A 594 1.15 -7.37 -12.67
N GLU A 595 2.42 -6.95 -12.54
CA GLU A 595 3.30 -7.42 -11.46
C GLU A 595 3.07 -6.83 -10.06
N THR A 596 2.49 -5.62 -9.94
CA THR A 596 2.22 -5.02 -8.62
C THR A 596 0.89 -5.51 -8.04
N SER A 597 -0.22 -4.78 -8.22
CA SER A 597 -1.53 -5.16 -7.66
C SER A 597 -2.71 -4.41 -8.28
N GLU A 598 -3.89 -5.03 -8.20
CA GLU A 598 -5.19 -4.59 -8.70
C GLU A 598 -6.29 -4.84 -7.66
N TRP A 599 -7.34 -4.01 -7.64
CA TRP A 599 -8.33 -3.97 -6.56
C TRP A 599 -9.73 -3.59 -7.03
N HIS A 600 -10.76 -4.01 -6.28
CA HIS A 600 -12.16 -3.58 -6.41
C HIS A 600 -12.72 -3.56 -7.85
N PRO A 601 -12.67 -4.67 -8.60
CA PRO A 601 -13.34 -4.73 -9.88
C PRO A 601 -14.83 -4.41 -9.74
N SER A 602 -15.41 -3.76 -10.75
CA SER A 602 -16.84 -3.68 -10.99
C SER A 602 -17.12 -3.67 -12.49
N VAL A 603 -18.38 -3.83 -12.90
CA VAL A 603 -18.76 -3.85 -14.32
C VAL A 603 -19.45 -2.55 -14.69
N ASP A 604 -18.98 -1.90 -15.76
CA ASP A 604 -19.55 -0.65 -16.25
C ASP A 604 -20.86 -0.84 -17.05
N ASN A 605 -21.44 0.28 -17.52
CA ASN A 605 -22.67 0.28 -18.30
C ASN A 605 -22.51 -0.36 -19.71
N HIS A 606 -21.28 -0.61 -20.16
CA HIS A 606 -20.94 -1.21 -21.45
C HIS A 606 -20.53 -2.68 -21.35
N GLY A 607 -20.45 -3.23 -20.13
CA GLY A 607 -20.05 -4.61 -19.87
C GLY A 607 -18.55 -4.79 -19.75
N MET A 608 -17.77 -3.72 -19.63
CA MET A 608 -16.32 -3.75 -19.36
C MET A 608 -16.06 -3.89 -17.84
N ILE A 609 -14.88 -4.40 -17.48
CA ILE A 609 -14.42 -4.41 -16.08
C ILE A 609 -13.71 -3.08 -15.82
N VAL A 610 -14.12 -2.37 -14.78
CA VAL A 610 -13.40 -1.21 -14.22
C VAL A 610 -12.82 -1.57 -12.86
N TYR A 611 -11.62 -1.10 -12.58
CA TYR A 611 -10.87 -1.50 -11.38
C TYR A 611 -9.79 -0.48 -11.04
N THR A 612 -9.22 -0.61 -9.85
CA THR A 612 -8.04 0.16 -9.45
C THR A 612 -6.79 -0.67 -9.74
N ARG A 613 -5.79 -0.10 -10.39
CA ARG A 613 -4.44 -0.72 -10.51
C ARG A 613 -3.42 0.20 -9.89
N TRP A 614 -2.51 -0.38 -9.12
CA TRP A 614 -1.37 0.31 -8.52
C TRP A 614 -0.19 0.36 -9.50
N ASP A 615 -0.17 1.38 -10.40
CA ASP A 615 0.80 1.49 -11.49
C ASP A 615 1.93 2.51 -11.26
N TYR A 616 3.11 2.00 -10.92
CA TYR A 616 4.36 2.78 -10.79
C TYR A 616 5.55 2.07 -11.46
N THR A 617 5.33 1.34 -12.56
CA THR A 617 6.41 0.70 -13.32
C THR A 617 7.41 1.76 -13.83
N ASP A 618 8.64 1.69 -13.33
CA ASP A 618 9.68 2.72 -13.49
C ASP A 618 9.22 4.11 -13.07
N ARG A 619 8.35 4.30 -12.08
CA ARG A 619 7.92 5.64 -11.58
C ARG A 619 8.09 5.71 -10.06
N GLU A 620 7.90 6.90 -9.48
CA GLU A 620 7.91 7.03 -8.02
C GLU A 620 6.85 6.16 -7.35
N ASN A 621 7.23 5.55 -6.23
CA ASN A 621 6.32 4.84 -5.36
C ASN A 621 5.21 5.75 -4.82
N CYS A 622 4.09 5.13 -4.43
CA CYS A 622 2.84 5.78 -4.02
C CYS A 622 2.10 6.56 -5.12
N LEU A 623 2.62 6.63 -6.36
CA LEU A 623 1.86 7.13 -7.50
C LEU A 623 0.98 6.04 -8.12
N GLY A 624 -0.16 6.46 -8.69
CA GLY A 624 -0.81 5.69 -9.74
C GLY A 624 -1.73 4.56 -9.30
N SER A 625 -2.32 4.58 -8.09
CA SER A 625 -3.39 3.64 -7.72
C SER A 625 -4.76 4.16 -8.16
N ASN A 626 -4.99 4.24 -9.48
CA ASN A 626 -6.11 4.98 -10.07
C ASN A 626 -7.01 4.09 -10.96
N PHE A 627 -7.97 4.71 -11.64
CA PHE A 627 -8.90 4.07 -12.58
C PHE A 627 -8.24 3.33 -13.76
N TRP A 628 -8.65 2.08 -13.95
CA TRP A 628 -8.38 1.26 -15.13
C TRP A 628 -9.64 0.59 -15.66
N ILE A 629 -9.64 0.27 -16.96
CA ILE A 629 -10.72 -0.45 -17.64
C ILE A 629 -10.15 -1.52 -18.58
N CYS A 630 -10.78 -2.70 -18.63
CA CYS A 630 -10.43 -3.77 -19.56
C CYS A 630 -11.68 -4.56 -20.00
N TYR A 631 -11.53 -5.39 -21.02
CA TYR A 631 -12.61 -6.29 -21.44
C TYR A 631 -12.87 -7.38 -20.38
N PRO A 632 -14.06 -8.01 -20.37
CA PRO A 632 -14.38 -9.09 -19.41
C PRO A 632 -13.43 -10.28 -19.38
N ASP A 633 -12.73 -10.53 -20.48
CA ASP A 633 -11.71 -11.57 -20.62
C ASP A 633 -10.28 -11.07 -20.35
N GLY A 634 -10.13 -9.85 -19.82
CA GLY A 634 -8.88 -9.27 -19.34
C GLY A 634 -8.00 -8.59 -20.40
N ARG A 635 -8.37 -8.66 -21.67
CA ARG A 635 -7.62 -8.04 -22.76
C ARG A 635 -7.69 -6.52 -22.73
N ASP A 636 -6.70 -5.91 -23.37
CA ASP A 636 -6.62 -4.47 -23.63
C ASP A 636 -6.87 -3.55 -22.40
N PRO A 637 -6.13 -3.71 -21.29
CA PRO A 637 -6.26 -2.83 -20.14
C PRO A 637 -5.78 -1.41 -20.45
N ARG A 638 -6.59 -0.40 -20.10
CA ARG A 638 -6.33 1.03 -20.38
C ARG A 638 -6.51 1.92 -19.15
N ALA A 639 -5.72 3.00 -19.08
CA ALA A 639 -5.76 4.01 -18.01
C ALA A 639 -6.22 5.39 -18.53
N PRO A 640 -7.53 5.60 -18.77
CA PRO A 640 -8.03 6.85 -19.33
C PRO A 640 -7.91 8.05 -18.37
N HIS A 641 -7.67 7.81 -17.08
CA HIS A 641 -7.67 8.84 -16.04
C HIS A 641 -6.45 8.73 -15.12
N GLY A 642 -5.87 9.87 -14.77
CA GLY A 642 -5.15 10.07 -13.52
C GLY A 642 -3.76 9.43 -13.42
N ASN A 643 -3.35 8.59 -14.38
CA ASN A 643 -2.13 7.79 -14.27
C ASN A 643 -0.82 8.59 -14.43
N TYR A 644 -0.85 9.79 -15.04
CA TYR A 644 0.36 10.57 -15.38
C TYR A 644 0.31 12.03 -14.91
N PRO A 645 0.28 12.29 -13.59
CA PRO A 645 0.40 13.66 -13.07
C PRO A 645 1.78 14.27 -13.34
N TYR A 646 1.86 15.60 -13.30
CA TYR A 646 3.13 16.33 -13.33
C TYR A 646 3.86 16.22 -11.98
N PRO A 647 5.20 16.26 -11.96
CA PRO A 647 6.07 16.44 -13.13
C PRO A 647 6.26 15.13 -13.93
N TRP A 648 6.34 15.24 -15.25
CA TRP A 648 6.63 14.09 -16.12
C TRP A 648 8.09 13.66 -16.05
N HIS A 649 9.00 14.59 -15.73
CA HIS A 649 10.43 14.37 -15.54
C HIS A 649 10.97 15.37 -14.51
N THR A 650 12.16 15.09 -13.97
CA THR A 650 12.75 15.93 -12.90
C THR A 650 14.06 16.60 -13.31
N PHE A 651 14.35 16.62 -14.61
CA PHE A 651 15.50 17.36 -15.14
C PHE A 651 15.44 18.86 -14.76
N PRO A 652 16.61 19.55 -14.66
CA PRO A 652 16.68 20.95 -14.21
C PRO A 652 15.85 21.95 -15.01
N ASP A 653 15.44 21.60 -16.23
CA ASP A 653 14.62 22.43 -17.12
C ASP A 653 13.11 22.16 -16.99
N ASN A 654 12.65 21.34 -16.03
CA ASN A 654 11.22 21.17 -15.76
C ASN A 654 10.60 22.48 -15.25
N GLN A 655 9.53 22.93 -15.93
CA GLN A 655 8.78 24.14 -15.57
C GLN A 655 7.39 23.84 -15.01
N HIS A 656 6.95 22.57 -15.02
CA HIS A 656 5.64 22.20 -14.52
C HIS A 656 5.63 22.09 -13.00
N ARG A 657 4.63 22.72 -12.39
CA ARG A 657 4.28 22.51 -10.99
C ARG A 657 3.90 21.04 -10.77
N ASP A 658 4.27 20.51 -9.63
CA ASP A 658 3.80 19.21 -9.15
C ASP A 658 2.27 19.21 -8.94
N THR A 659 1.55 18.47 -9.80
CA THR A 659 0.09 18.33 -9.74
C THR A 659 -0.35 17.11 -8.94
N ARG A 660 0.55 16.45 -8.23
CA ARG A 660 0.21 15.34 -7.34
C ARG A 660 -0.43 15.87 -6.06
N ILE A 661 -0.05 17.07 -5.61
CA ILE A 661 -0.63 17.73 -4.44
C ILE A 661 -1.99 18.35 -4.79
N GLY A 662 -3.03 18.00 -4.03
CA GLY A 662 -4.40 18.52 -4.21
C GLY A 662 -5.34 17.66 -5.07
N ARG A 663 -4.92 16.46 -5.45
CA ARG A 663 -5.73 15.42 -6.12
C ARG A 663 -5.68 14.08 -5.35
N PRO A 664 -6.52 13.08 -5.67
CA PRO A 664 -6.37 11.74 -5.08
C PRO A 664 -5.06 11.06 -5.51
N TYR A 665 -4.37 10.41 -4.57
CA TYR A 665 -3.28 9.46 -4.84
C TYR A 665 -3.78 8.05 -5.12
N THR A 666 -4.89 7.69 -4.48
CA THR A 666 -5.50 6.38 -4.61
C THR A 666 -7.00 6.54 -4.78
N GLU A 667 -7.55 5.89 -5.79
CA GLU A 667 -8.97 5.86 -6.13
C GLU A 667 -9.47 4.43 -5.99
N MET A 668 -10.43 4.20 -5.11
CA MET A 668 -10.97 2.87 -4.78
C MET A 668 -12.47 2.81 -5.03
N ASN A 669 -13.03 1.59 -5.02
CA ASN A 669 -14.49 1.36 -5.09
C ASN A 669 -15.17 2.01 -6.29
N ILE A 670 -14.50 1.97 -7.44
CA ILE A 670 -14.96 2.62 -8.68
C ILE A 670 -16.20 1.90 -9.20
N ARG A 671 -17.29 2.65 -9.44
CA ARG A 671 -18.54 2.11 -10.00
C ARG A 671 -19.13 3.04 -11.05
N ALA A 672 -19.63 2.46 -12.15
CA ALA A 672 -20.41 3.21 -13.12
C ALA A 672 -21.74 3.68 -12.52
N ILE A 673 -22.14 4.90 -12.85
CA ILE A 673 -23.43 5.46 -12.42
C ILE A 673 -24.52 4.99 -13.41
N PRO A 674 -25.63 4.39 -12.93
CA PRO A 674 -26.69 3.90 -13.82
C PRO A 674 -27.24 5.01 -14.74
N GLY A 675 -27.30 4.72 -16.05
CA GLY A 675 -27.83 5.65 -17.05
C GLY A 675 -26.97 6.90 -17.29
N SER A 676 -25.70 6.89 -16.84
CA SER A 676 -24.76 7.99 -16.98
C SER A 676 -23.43 7.50 -17.56
N PRO A 677 -22.68 8.36 -18.29
CA PRO A 677 -21.30 8.05 -18.71
C PRO A 677 -20.27 8.23 -17.58
N ARG A 678 -20.69 8.65 -16.39
CA ARG A 678 -19.81 8.98 -15.26
C ARG A 678 -19.66 7.82 -14.29
N TYR A 679 -18.61 7.93 -13.48
CA TYR A 679 -18.29 6.98 -12.41
C TYR A 679 -18.31 7.68 -11.06
N ILE A 680 -18.58 6.93 -10.00
CA ILE A 680 -18.32 7.32 -8.62
C ILE A 680 -17.13 6.53 -8.09
N LEU A 681 -16.33 7.15 -7.24
CA LEU A 681 -15.18 6.52 -6.59
C LEU A 681 -14.92 7.11 -5.19
N THR A 682 -14.13 6.40 -4.40
CA THR A 682 -13.60 6.86 -3.10
C THR A 682 -12.14 7.26 -3.28
N ALA A 683 -11.82 8.53 -3.05
CA ALA A 683 -10.46 9.02 -2.97
C ALA A 683 -9.84 8.63 -1.62
N ALA A 684 -9.15 7.49 -1.58
CA ALA A 684 -8.63 6.84 -0.38
C ALA A 684 -7.13 7.14 -0.16
N PRO A 685 -6.59 6.93 1.06
CA PRO A 685 -5.15 6.92 1.30
C PRO A 685 -4.47 5.68 0.70
N HIS A 686 -3.20 5.85 0.35
CA HIS A 686 -2.27 4.77 0.12
C HIS A 686 -1.91 4.06 1.45
N HIS A 687 -1.65 4.87 2.47
CA HIS A 687 -1.28 4.50 3.83
C HIS A 687 -2.46 4.60 4.80
N GLY A 688 -3.58 3.94 4.48
CA GLY A 688 -4.78 3.94 5.31
C GLY A 688 -5.80 2.92 4.81
N GLU A 689 -7.06 3.01 5.25
CA GLU A 689 -8.13 2.14 4.73
C GLU A 689 -8.75 2.71 3.47
N ALA A 690 -9.57 1.93 2.75
CA ALA A 690 -10.29 2.39 1.57
C ALA A 690 -11.45 3.37 1.89
N PHE A 691 -11.16 4.39 2.69
CA PHE A 691 -12.07 5.44 3.16
C PHE A 691 -11.48 6.82 2.85
N GLY A 692 -12.31 7.78 2.50
CA GLY A 692 -11.87 9.11 2.08
C GLY A 692 -12.99 9.99 1.56
N SER A 693 -12.70 10.81 0.56
CA SER A 693 -13.69 11.67 -0.09
C SER A 693 -14.40 10.93 -1.21
N LEU A 694 -15.70 11.14 -1.39
CA LEU A 694 -16.43 10.63 -2.55
C LEU A 694 -16.30 11.61 -3.72
N CYS A 695 -15.99 11.08 -4.90
CA CYS A 695 -15.80 11.85 -6.13
C CYS A 695 -16.60 11.28 -7.29
N ILE A 696 -16.94 12.17 -8.23
CA ILE A 696 -17.43 11.81 -9.56
C ILE A 696 -16.30 11.97 -10.56
N LEU A 697 -16.16 10.98 -11.43
CA LEU A 697 -15.23 10.95 -12.56
C LEU A 697 -16.00 11.06 -13.89
N ASP A 698 -15.60 12.02 -14.72
CA ASP A 698 -16.14 12.28 -16.05
C ASP A 698 -15.06 12.13 -17.13
N LEU A 699 -15.01 10.96 -17.75
CA LEU A 699 -14.01 10.62 -18.78
C LEU A 699 -14.23 11.36 -20.11
N ALA A 700 -15.37 12.05 -20.30
CA ALA A 700 -15.60 12.86 -21.49
C ALA A 700 -14.74 14.14 -21.49
N LYS A 701 -14.23 14.55 -20.32
CA LYS A 701 -13.30 15.67 -20.20
C LYS A 701 -11.86 15.20 -20.46
N PRO A 702 -11.00 16.04 -21.08
CA PRO A 702 -9.57 15.76 -21.15
C PRO A 702 -8.95 15.65 -19.76
N ASP A 703 -7.95 14.77 -19.61
CA ASP A 703 -7.14 14.67 -18.39
C ASP A 703 -6.05 15.74 -18.41
N ASP A 704 -6.11 16.69 -17.47
CA ASP A 704 -5.11 17.75 -17.28
C ASP A 704 -3.93 17.33 -16.37
N GLY A 705 -3.87 16.06 -15.97
CA GLY A 705 -2.92 15.55 -14.99
C GLY A 705 -3.26 15.94 -13.54
N PHE A 706 -4.42 16.59 -13.31
CA PHE A 706 -4.86 17.07 -12.02
C PHE A 706 -6.31 16.69 -11.69
N MET A 707 -7.26 17.63 -11.83
CA MET A 707 -8.63 17.51 -11.32
C MET A 707 -9.70 17.77 -12.37
N SER A 708 -9.34 18.09 -13.63
CA SER A 708 -10.31 18.41 -14.69
C SER A 708 -11.43 17.38 -14.87
N GLN A 709 -11.11 16.09 -14.71
CA GLN A 709 -12.05 14.97 -14.82
C GLN A 709 -12.77 14.62 -13.50
N LEU A 710 -12.34 15.18 -12.37
CA LEU A 710 -12.83 14.84 -11.03
C LEU A 710 -13.60 15.99 -10.36
N GLN A 711 -14.69 15.67 -9.68
CA GLN A 711 -15.41 16.59 -8.81
C GLN A 711 -15.76 15.92 -7.48
N ARG A 712 -15.73 16.68 -6.38
CA ARG A 712 -16.00 16.19 -5.02
C ARG A 712 -17.49 16.23 -4.72
N ILE A 713 -18.04 15.09 -4.33
CA ILE A 713 -19.38 15.01 -3.72
C ILE A 713 -19.30 15.48 -2.25
N THR A 714 -18.18 15.17 -1.58
CA THR A 714 -17.97 15.46 -0.15
C THR A 714 -16.82 16.47 0.02
N PRO A 715 -17.02 17.76 -0.31
CA PRO A 715 -15.93 18.73 -0.44
C PRO A 715 -15.20 19.06 0.87
N TYR A 716 -15.85 18.85 2.02
CA TYR A 716 -15.24 19.07 3.35
C TYR A 716 -14.31 17.93 3.81
N VAL A 717 -14.25 16.82 3.08
CA VAL A 717 -13.28 15.76 3.36
C VAL A 717 -12.02 16.05 2.53
N PRO A 718 -10.87 16.28 3.17
CA PRO A 718 -9.62 16.52 2.45
C PRO A 718 -9.18 15.25 1.72
N PHE A 719 -8.46 15.40 0.61
CA PHE A 719 -7.86 14.24 -0.04
C PHE A 719 -6.76 13.66 0.83
N PRO A 720 -6.81 12.34 1.10
CA PRO A 720 -5.77 11.69 1.87
C PRO A 720 -4.39 11.81 1.19
N GLU A 721 -3.36 11.97 2.01
CA GLU A 721 -1.92 12.16 1.71
C GLU A 721 -1.55 13.43 0.95
N THR A 722 -2.47 14.01 0.19
CA THR A 722 -2.19 15.20 -0.61
C THR A 722 -2.69 16.47 0.03
N GLN A 723 -3.66 16.38 0.94
CA GLN A 723 -4.19 17.51 1.71
C GLN A 723 -4.31 17.22 3.21
N PHE A 724 -4.16 15.94 3.61
CA PHE A 724 -4.24 15.50 5.00
C PHE A 724 -3.42 14.22 5.19
N PRO A 725 -2.87 13.90 6.38
CA PRO A 725 -2.04 12.71 6.56
C PRO A 725 -2.75 11.40 6.20
N GLY A 726 -2.09 10.51 5.46
CA GLY A 726 -2.68 9.24 4.98
C GLY A 726 -3.06 8.26 6.09
N ARG A 727 -2.26 8.23 7.16
CA ARG A 727 -2.41 7.36 8.34
C ARG A 727 -3.49 7.84 9.33
N SER A 728 -4.56 8.43 8.80
CA SER A 728 -5.69 9.00 9.52
C SER A 728 -6.98 8.21 9.27
N GLN A 729 -8.03 8.51 10.05
CA GLN A 729 -9.37 7.96 9.84
C GLN A 729 -10.21 8.87 8.96
N TYR A 730 -10.90 8.29 7.98
CA TYR A 730 -11.75 9.02 7.03
C TYR A 730 -13.20 8.52 7.05
N PRO A 731 -14.18 9.39 6.77
CA PRO A 731 -15.60 9.07 6.95
C PRO A 731 -16.18 8.14 5.89
N TYR A 732 -15.98 8.38 4.60
CA TYR A 732 -16.74 7.69 3.55
C TYR A 732 -15.96 6.50 2.98
N GLY A 733 -16.57 5.32 2.95
CA GLY A 733 -16.03 4.15 2.25
C GLY A 733 -16.72 3.96 0.90
N THR A 734 -17.19 2.74 0.61
CA THR A 734 -17.88 2.36 -0.63
C THR A 734 -19.20 3.11 -0.81
N ALA A 735 -19.41 3.67 -2.01
CA ALA A 735 -20.68 4.26 -2.42
C ALA A 735 -21.34 3.44 -3.54
N TRP A 736 -22.64 3.17 -3.39
CA TRP A 736 -23.49 2.59 -4.42
C TRP A 736 -24.37 3.67 -5.07
N PRO A 737 -24.15 4.01 -6.36
CA PRO A 737 -24.90 5.05 -7.02
C PRO A 737 -26.32 4.59 -7.40
N LEU A 738 -27.32 5.38 -7.03
CA LEU A 738 -28.69 5.26 -7.54
C LEU A 738 -28.91 6.15 -8.77
N SER A 739 -28.22 7.30 -8.82
CA SER A 739 -28.11 8.22 -9.93
C SER A 739 -26.87 9.11 -9.74
N GLU A 740 -26.67 10.12 -10.59
CA GLU A 740 -25.66 11.16 -10.35
C GLU A 740 -25.95 12.06 -9.15
N ASP A 741 -27.10 11.92 -8.50
CA ASP A 741 -27.50 12.81 -7.39
C ASP A 741 -27.67 12.09 -6.05
N PHE A 742 -27.76 10.76 -6.04
CA PHE A 742 -28.11 9.97 -4.86
C PHE A 742 -27.28 8.70 -4.75
N TYR A 743 -26.74 8.46 -3.55
CA TYR A 743 -25.82 7.36 -3.28
C TYR A 743 -26.18 6.70 -1.94
N LEU A 744 -26.17 5.37 -1.89
CA LEU A 744 -26.06 4.67 -0.61
C LEU A 744 -24.58 4.60 -0.28
N CYS A 745 -24.17 4.95 0.93
CA CYS A 745 -22.77 4.83 1.32
C CYS A 745 -22.65 4.54 2.80
N ASN A 746 -21.47 4.09 3.22
CA ASN A 746 -21.12 4.15 4.62
C ASN A 746 -20.54 5.52 4.96
N VAL A 747 -20.85 6.00 6.16
CA VAL A 747 -20.21 7.17 6.77
C VAL A 747 -19.82 6.77 8.19
N TRP A 748 -18.52 6.78 8.46
CA TRP A 748 -17.93 6.21 9.66
C TRP A 748 -18.35 4.77 9.86
N GLU A 749 -19.09 4.48 10.94
CA GLU A 749 -19.53 3.14 11.32
C GLU A 749 -20.91 2.76 10.74
N ASN A 750 -21.64 3.71 10.13
CA ASN A 750 -23.07 3.55 9.82
C ASN A 750 -23.37 3.66 8.30
N LEU A 751 -24.59 3.28 7.90
CA LEU A 751 -25.08 3.40 6.52
C LEU A 751 -25.98 4.62 6.33
N TYR A 752 -25.80 5.32 5.21
CA TYR A 752 -26.50 6.55 4.86
C TYR A 752 -27.01 6.57 3.43
N LEU A 753 -28.07 7.35 3.21
CA LEU A 753 -28.41 7.93 1.92
C LEU A 753 -27.76 9.32 1.86
N LEU A 754 -26.84 9.50 0.93
CA LEU A 754 -26.18 10.77 0.64
C LEU A 754 -26.74 11.34 -0.67
N ASP A 755 -26.95 12.66 -0.70
CA ASP A 755 -27.22 13.37 -1.96
C ASP A 755 -26.11 14.34 -2.35
N ARG A 756 -26.12 14.78 -3.61
CA ARG A 756 -25.16 15.74 -4.17
C ARG A 756 -25.12 17.09 -3.45
N PHE A 757 -26.17 17.45 -2.71
CA PHE A 757 -26.26 18.73 -2.01
C PHE A 757 -25.65 18.65 -0.61
N GLY A 758 -25.14 17.49 -0.19
CA GLY A 758 -24.55 17.26 1.12
C GLY A 758 -25.56 16.96 2.22
N ASN A 759 -26.80 16.53 1.88
CA ASN A 759 -27.71 15.98 2.88
C ASN A 759 -27.35 14.51 3.17
N GLN A 760 -27.42 14.12 4.44
CA GLN A 760 -27.15 12.76 4.90
C GLN A 760 -28.34 12.25 5.73
N GLU A 761 -28.91 11.13 5.29
CA GLU A 761 -29.99 10.45 6.00
C GLU A 761 -29.56 9.08 6.50
N LEU A 762 -29.50 8.91 7.83
CA LEU A 762 -29.14 7.65 8.46
C LEU A 762 -30.13 6.55 8.08
N LEU A 763 -29.61 5.48 7.48
CA LEU A 763 -30.36 4.28 7.10
C LEU A 763 -30.28 3.22 8.20
N CYS A 764 -29.05 2.92 8.65
CA CYS A 764 -28.78 1.94 9.69
C CYS A 764 -27.60 2.37 10.54
N GLU A 765 -27.81 2.47 11.85
CA GLU A 765 -26.76 2.60 12.84
C GLU A 765 -26.16 1.23 13.18
N ASN A 766 -24.84 1.21 13.42
CA ASN A 766 -24.08 0.07 13.89
C ASN A 766 -24.77 -0.63 15.09
N ALA A 767 -25.31 0.14 16.04
CA ALA A 767 -25.96 -0.40 17.22
C ALA A 767 -27.21 -1.27 16.94
N LEU A 768 -27.87 -1.13 15.78
CA LEU A 768 -28.99 -2.00 15.41
C LEU A 768 -28.52 -3.41 15.04
N VAL A 769 -27.28 -3.57 14.58
CA VAL A 769 -26.71 -4.86 14.20
C VAL A 769 -26.27 -5.63 15.44
N PHE A 770 -25.61 -4.95 16.38
CA PHE A 770 -24.96 -5.59 17.54
C PHE A 770 -25.73 -5.44 18.86
N GLY A 771 -26.89 -4.76 18.86
CA GLY A 771 -27.69 -4.46 20.04
C GLY A 771 -27.15 -3.34 20.92
N LYS A 772 -25.87 -2.96 20.73
CA LYS A 772 -25.19 -1.79 21.30
C LYS A 772 -24.18 -1.28 20.28
N PHE A 773 -23.69 -0.06 20.45
CA PHE A 773 -22.61 0.45 19.61
C PHE A 773 -21.35 -0.42 19.80
N ASP A 774 -20.85 -0.97 18.69
CA ASP A 774 -19.61 -1.70 18.60
C ASP A 774 -18.59 -0.85 17.82
N PRO A 775 -17.59 -0.27 18.50
CA PRO A 775 -16.62 0.61 17.87
C PRO A 775 -15.58 -0.14 17.03
N GLU A 776 -15.52 -1.47 17.06
CA GLU A 776 -14.59 -2.24 16.22
C GLU A 776 -15.19 -2.57 14.85
N MET A 777 -16.50 -2.41 14.70
CA MET A 777 -17.25 -2.84 13.50
C MET A 777 -17.75 -1.64 12.69
N ARG A 778 -17.63 -1.73 11.37
CA ARG A 778 -18.23 -0.79 10.41
C ARG A 778 -19.24 -1.49 9.53
N LEU A 779 -20.31 -0.78 9.19
CA LEU A 779 -21.26 -1.21 8.17
C LEU A 779 -20.77 -0.68 6.82
N ILE A 780 -20.54 -1.56 5.84
CA ILE A 780 -19.94 -1.25 4.53
C ILE A 780 -20.70 -1.91 3.38
N ASP A 781 -20.40 -1.48 2.16
CA ASP A 781 -20.92 -2.03 0.90
C ASP A 781 -22.45 -2.13 0.81
N PRO A 782 -23.20 -1.02 0.96
CA PRO A 782 -24.64 -1.04 0.84
C PRO A 782 -25.09 -1.28 -0.62
N ILE A 783 -25.89 -2.32 -0.86
CA ILE A 783 -26.39 -2.72 -2.18
C ILE A 783 -27.92 -2.83 -2.15
N PRO A 784 -28.68 -2.13 -3.02
CA PRO A 784 -30.11 -2.32 -3.17
C PRO A 784 -30.44 -3.76 -3.60
N VAL A 785 -31.30 -4.45 -2.85
CA VAL A 785 -31.76 -5.79 -3.24
C VAL A 785 -32.94 -5.67 -4.20
N ARG A 786 -32.62 -5.60 -5.49
CA ARG A 786 -33.58 -5.62 -6.61
C ARG A 786 -32.85 -6.08 -7.88
N PRO A 787 -33.58 -6.53 -8.91
CA PRO A 787 -33.01 -6.68 -10.24
C PRO A 787 -32.39 -5.35 -10.72
N ARG A 788 -31.26 -5.44 -11.42
CA ARG A 788 -30.57 -4.30 -12.04
C ARG A 788 -30.35 -4.55 -13.54
N PRO A 789 -30.26 -3.50 -14.37
CA PRO A 789 -29.96 -3.67 -15.79
C PRO A 789 -28.67 -4.49 -15.98
N ARG A 790 -28.74 -5.52 -16.82
CA ARG A 790 -27.57 -6.29 -17.24
C ARG A 790 -26.90 -5.56 -18.41
N PRO A 791 -25.62 -5.15 -18.30
CA PRO A 791 -24.87 -4.57 -19.39
C PRO A 791 -24.77 -5.52 -20.60
N PRO A 792 -24.40 -5.01 -21.79
CA PRO A 792 -24.13 -5.86 -22.95
C PRO A 792 -23.13 -6.99 -22.63
N ILE A 793 -23.36 -8.16 -23.22
CA ILE A 793 -22.40 -9.27 -23.15
C ILE A 793 -21.35 -9.06 -24.23
N ILE A 794 -20.10 -8.92 -23.83
CA ILE A 794 -18.96 -8.85 -24.76
C ILE A 794 -18.38 -10.27 -24.95
N PRO A 795 -18.26 -10.78 -26.20
CA PRO A 795 -17.70 -12.10 -26.44
C PRO A 795 -16.22 -12.23 -26.06
N THR A 796 -15.84 -13.41 -25.55
CA THR A 796 -14.44 -13.81 -25.32
C THR A 796 -13.66 -13.84 -26.64
N ALA A 797 -12.60 -13.05 -26.74
CA ALA A 797 -11.68 -13.03 -27.87
C ALA A 797 -10.29 -13.60 -27.54
N THR A 798 -10.08 -14.05 -26.30
CA THR A 798 -8.88 -14.78 -25.89
C THR A 798 -9.03 -16.30 -26.08
N ASN A 799 -7.94 -17.05 -25.98
CA ASN A 799 -7.85 -18.49 -26.20
C ASN A 799 -7.35 -19.22 -24.94
N GLN A 800 -8.11 -19.14 -23.86
CA GLN A 800 -7.70 -19.58 -22.54
C GLN A 800 -8.80 -20.34 -21.78
N GLY A 801 -8.41 -21.01 -20.70
CA GLY A 801 -9.32 -21.80 -19.85
C GLY A 801 -10.08 -22.87 -20.61
N ALA A 802 -11.28 -23.19 -20.14
CA ALA A 802 -12.16 -24.19 -20.72
C ALA A 802 -12.76 -23.79 -22.09
N GLU A 803 -12.56 -22.55 -22.54
CA GLU A 803 -12.99 -22.06 -23.86
C GLU A 803 -11.89 -22.15 -24.93
N ARG A 804 -10.69 -22.60 -24.55
CA ARG A 804 -9.54 -22.72 -25.45
C ARG A 804 -9.82 -23.68 -26.61
N LYS A 805 -9.44 -23.26 -27.83
CA LYS A 805 -9.52 -24.07 -29.05
C LYS A 805 -8.16 -24.06 -29.78
N PRO A 806 -7.69 -25.22 -30.31
CA PRO A 806 -6.39 -25.31 -30.98
C PRO A 806 -6.29 -24.54 -32.30
N ASP A 807 -7.42 -24.23 -32.94
CA ASP A 807 -7.52 -23.64 -34.27
C ASP A 807 -7.60 -22.11 -34.27
N ARG A 808 -7.58 -21.46 -33.10
CA ARG A 808 -7.58 -19.99 -33.03
C ARG A 808 -6.27 -19.40 -33.54
N PRO A 809 -6.32 -18.21 -34.17
CA PRO A 809 -5.11 -17.52 -34.61
C PRO A 809 -4.22 -17.21 -33.40
N LYS A 810 -2.90 -17.19 -33.62
CA LYS A 810 -1.92 -16.76 -32.61
C LYS A 810 -2.13 -15.29 -32.27
N ALA A 811 -1.76 -14.91 -31.06
CA ALA A 811 -1.84 -13.54 -30.60
C ALA A 811 -0.90 -12.63 -31.40
N THR A 812 -1.34 -11.40 -31.62
CA THR A 812 -0.56 -10.39 -32.33
C THR A 812 -0.67 -9.02 -31.69
N ILE A 813 0.35 -8.19 -31.93
CA ILE A 813 0.39 -6.77 -31.55
C ILE A 813 0.47 -5.95 -32.84
N ARG A 814 -0.39 -4.92 -32.93
CA ARG A 814 -0.42 -3.96 -34.02
C ARG A 814 -0.32 -2.54 -33.49
N VAL A 815 0.45 -1.70 -34.17
CA VAL A 815 0.45 -0.25 -33.96
C VAL A 815 0.07 0.41 -35.28
N LEU A 816 -0.95 1.28 -35.29
CA LEU A 816 -1.38 1.96 -36.52
C LEU A 816 -0.28 2.91 -37.00
N ASN A 817 0.18 3.81 -36.14
CA ASN A 817 1.25 4.75 -36.44
C ASN A 817 2.01 5.12 -35.17
N ILE A 818 3.27 4.70 -35.08
CA ILE A 818 4.13 4.96 -33.92
C ILE A 818 4.39 6.45 -33.67
N TYR A 819 4.24 7.30 -34.69
CA TYR A 819 4.40 8.76 -34.58
C TYR A 819 3.15 9.47 -34.05
N ASP A 820 2.03 8.77 -33.90
CA ASP A 820 0.85 9.29 -33.22
C ASP A 820 1.08 9.23 -31.69
N SER A 821 1.70 10.28 -31.18
CA SER A 821 2.13 10.43 -29.78
C SER A 821 1.68 11.79 -29.26
N ASP A 822 1.20 11.83 -28.02
CA ASP A 822 0.83 13.07 -27.34
C ASP A 822 2.02 14.01 -27.08
N ILE A 823 3.25 13.47 -27.02
CA ILE A 823 4.50 14.24 -27.04
C ILE A 823 5.24 13.94 -28.36
N PRO A 824 5.42 14.93 -29.25
CA PRO A 824 6.12 14.72 -30.52
C PRO A 824 7.56 14.23 -30.32
N PHE A 825 8.02 13.36 -31.21
CA PHE A 825 9.43 12.94 -31.24
C PHE A 825 10.32 14.09 -31.72
N PRO A 826 11.62 14.10 -31.36
CA PRO A 826 12.54 15.16 -31.79
C PRO A 826 12.56 15.27 -33.33
N PRO A 827 12.63 16.50 -33.90
CA PRO A 827 12.63 16.70 -35.34
C PRO A 827 13.68 15.84 -36.08
N GLY A 828 13.28 15.25 -37.20
CA GLY A 828 14.16 14.41 -38.02
C GLY A 828 14.42 13.00 -37.46
N THR A 829 13.85 12.65 -36.30
CA THR A 829 13.99 11.29 -35.74
C THR A 829 13.20 10.28 -36.57
N ARG A 830 13.89 9.25 -37.08
CA ARG A 830 13.26 8.16 -37.82
C ARG A 830 13.21 6.90 -36.96
N ILE A 831 12.01 6.48 -36.60
CA ILE A 831 11.81 5.22 -35.89
C ILE A 831 11.89 4.06 -36.88
N LYS A 832 12.76 3.10 -36.58
CA LYS A 832 13.02 1.92 -37.41
C LYS A 832 12.55 0.62 -36.81
N TRP A 833 12.49 0.54 -35.48
CA TRP A 833 12.17 -0.68 -34.79
C TRP A 833 11.27 -0.43 -33.59
N LEU A 834 10.45 -1.42 -33.27
CA LEU A 834 9.77 -1.53 -31.99
C LEU A 834 10.45 -2.65 -31.20
N ARG A 835 11.12 -2.32 -30.10
CA ARG A 835 11.65 -3.32 -29.16
C ARG A 835 10.56 -3.70 -28.17
N ILE A 836 10.43 -5.00 -27.93
CA ILE A 836 9.59 -5.56 -26.88
C ILE A 836 10.51 -6.13 -25.81
N THR A 837 10.34 -5.66 -24.58
CA THR A 837 11.03 -6.19 -23.40
C THR A 837 10.00 -6.73 -22.42
N GLN A 838 10.34 -7.80 -21.72
CA GLN A 838 9.55 -8.30 -20.61
C GLN A 838 10.04 -7.70 -19.30
N ASN A 839 9.10 -7.27 -18.45
CA ASN A 839 9.35 -6.87 -17.07
C ASN A 839 9.22 -8.06 -16.12
N GLY A 840 10.13 -8.19 -15.15
CA GLY A 840 10.16 -9.33 -14.23
C GLY A 840 9.32 -9.12 -12.97
N LEU A 841 8.53 -10.12 -12.63
CA LEU A 841 7.77 -10.20 -11.38
C LEU A 841 8.73 -10.40 -10.19
N LYS A 842 8.51 -9.67 -9.10
CA LYS A 842 9.34 -9.79 -7.90
C LYS A 842 9.02 -11.06 -7.12
N GLU A 843 10.05 -11.86 -6.85
CA GLU A 843 9.92 -13.22 -6.30
C GLU A 843 10.16 -13.32 -4.79
N ASN A 844 10.69 -12.27 -4.17
CA ASN A 844 10.96 -12.21 -2.74
C ASN A 844 10.26 -11.01 -2.11
N PRO A 845 9.95 -11.05 -0.80
CA PRO A 845 9.15 -10.00 -0.17
C PRO A 845 9.93 -8.72 0.14
N ILE A 846 11.26 -8.74 0.10
CA ILE A 846 12.08 -7.67 0.67
C ILE A 846 12.42 -6.63 -0.41
N MET A 847 12.08 -5.37 -0.15
CA MET A 847 12.44 -4.26 -1.04
C MET A 847 13.97 -4.12 -1.16
N GLY A 848 14.46 -3.96 -2.39
CA GLY A 848 15.87 -3.68 -2.65
C GLY A 848 16.83 -4.84 -2.35
N VAL A 849 16.32 -6.07 -2.15
CA VAL A 849 17.17 -7.24 -1.88
C VAL A 849 16.93 -8.33 -2.94
N PRO A 850 17.93 -8.66 -3.78
CA PRO A 850 19.14 -7.87 -4.03
C PRO A 850 18.80 -6.55 -4.74
N MET A 851 19.76 -5.62 -4.77
CA MET A 851 19.62 -4.37 -5.53
C MET A 851 19.74 -4.67 -7.03
N ILE A 852 18.61 -4.53 -7.73
CA ILE A 852 18.51 -4.82 -9.17
C ILE A 852 19.21 -3.74 -10.02
N GLY A 853 19.17 -2.49 -9.59
CA GLY A 853 19.79 -1.35 -10.29
C GLY A 853 20.31 -0.30 -9.31
N TYR A 854 20.53 0.93 -9.78
CA TYR A 854 21.03 2.04 -8.95
C TYR A 854 20.01 2.55 -7.93
N GLN A 855 18.72 2.23 -8.07
CA GLN A 855 17.68 2.67 -7.15
C GLN A 855 16.79 1.50 -6.69
N ASN A 856 16.14 1.70 -5.55
CA ASN A 856 15.15 0.77 -5.04
C ASN A 856 14.04 0.58 -6.07
N GLU A 857 13.43 -0.61 -6.06
CA GLU A 857 12.24 -0.95 -6.85
C GLU A 857 12.47 -1.02 -8.38
N ASN A 858 13.71 -0.91 -8.87
CA ASN A 858 14.01 -1.27 -10.26
C ASN A 858 13.71 -2.76 -10.50
N THR A 859 13.20 -3.05 -11.69
CA THR A 859 12.76 -4.39 -12.09
C THR A 859 13.70 -5.01 -13.13
N PRO A 860 14.01 -6.31 -13.01
CA PRO A 860 14.81 -7.00 -14.00
C PRO A 860 14.05 -7.13 -15.32
N ARG A 861 14.79 -7.26 -16.43
CA ARG A 861 14.20 -7.32 -17.78
C ARG A 861 14.79 -8.41 -18.65
N ILE A 862 13.99 -8.91 -19.58
CA ILE A 862 14.42 -9.77 -20.70
C ILE A 862 14.09 -9.04 -22.02
N PRO A 863 15.06 -8.78 -22.91
CA PRO A 863 14.80 -8.21 -24.22
C PRO A 863 14.31 -9.31 -25.16
N LEU A 864 13.00 -9.34 -25.46
CA LEU A 864 12.39 -10.39 -26.27
C LEU A 864 12.74 -10.24 -27.76
N GLY A 865 13.01 -9.01 -28.21
CA GLY A 865 13.51 -8.72 -29.55
C GLY A 865 12.90 -7.46 -30.16
N ILE A 866 13.20 -7.24 -31.43
CA ILE A 866 12.70 -6.12 -32.23
C ILE A 866 11.81 -6.58 -33.39
N ALA A 867 10.87 -5.72 -33.75
CA ALA A 867 10.05 -5.81 -34.95
C ALA A 867 10.26 -4.57 -35.84
N PRO A 868 10.20 -4.70 -37.18
CA PRO A 868 10.34 -3.56 -38.08
C PRO A 868 9.16 -2.60 -37.96
N VAL A 869 9.47 -1.31 -38.01
CA VAL A 869 8.51 -0.21 -38.17
C VAL A 869 8.54 0.21 -39.63
N GLU A 870 7.38 0.19 -40.29
CA GLU A 870 7.25 0.55 -41.70
C GLU A 870 7.39 2.07 -41.91
N GLU A 871 7.56 2.51 -43.15
CA GLU A 871 7.74 3.94 -43.47
C GLU A 871 6.51 4.81 -43.10
N ASP A 872 5.32 4.22 -42.99
CA ASP A 872 4.11 4.90 -42.49
C ASP A 872 3.97 4.86 -40.96
N GLY A 873 4.98 4.35 -40.25
CA GLY A 873 5.02 4.23 -38.79
C GLY A 873 4.30 2.99 -38.24
N SER A 874 3.76 2.14 -39.11
CA SER A 874 2.96 0.98 -38.67
C SER A 874 3.80 -0.22 -38.24
N VAL A 875 3.27 -1.01 -37.31
CA VAL A 875 3.90 -2.23 -36.78
C VAL A 875 2.90 -3.39 -36.77
N TYR A 876 3.39 -4.59 -37.10
CA TYR A 876 2.63 -5.84 -36.98
C TYR A 876 3.56 -7.00 -36.62
N VAL A 877 3.35 -7.61 -35.45
CA VAL A 877 4.26 -8.61 -34.86
C VAL A 877 3.48 -9.71 -34.11
N GLU A 878 4.02 -10.93 -34.09
CA GLU A 878 3.53 -12.00 -33.20
C GLU A 878 3.74 -11.57 -31.74
N ALA A 879 2.72 -11.76 -30.90
CA ALA A 879 2.76 -11.28 -29.52
C ALA A 879 3.39 -12.33 -28.59
N PRO A 880 4.32 -11.92 -27.72
CA PRO A 880 4.57 -12.65 -26.48
C PRO A 880 3.29 -12.65 -25.64
N VAL A 881 2.88 -13.82 -25.15
CA VAL A 881 1.64 -13.98 -24.37
C VAL A 881 1.93 -14.27 -22.90
N GLU A 882 1.02 -13.85 -22.03
CA GLU A 882 1.09 -14.10 -20.59
C GLU A 882 2.34 -13.49 -19.93
N ARG A 883 2.88 -12.43 -20.55
CA ARG A 883 4.06 -11.68 -20.11
C ARG A 883 3.72 -10.20 -19.93
N GLU A 884 4.44 -9.56 -19.01
CA GLU A 884 4.39 -8.11 -18.82
C GLU A 884 5.34 -7.41 -19.80
N LEU A 885 4.80 -6.64 -20.74
CA LEU A 885 5.52 -6.10 -21.89
C LEU A 885 5.71 -4.58 -21.79
N ILE A 886 6.94 -4.14 -22.04
CA ILE A 886 7.32 -2.75 -22.26
C ILE A 886 7.72 -2.59 -23.72
N PHE A 887 7.11 -1.61 -24.39
CA PHE A 887 7.47 -1.22 -25.75
C PHE A 887 8.44 -0.04 -25.77
N GLN A 888 9.45 -0.12 -26.64
CA GLN A 888 10.41 0.96 -26.88
C GLN A 888 10.51 1.28 -28.38
N ALA A 889 10.28 2.54 -28.74
CA ALA A 889 10.45 3.04 -30.11
C ALA A 889 11.94 3.32 -30.36
N LEU A 890 12.56 2.63 -31.32
CA LEU A 890 13.99 2.75 -31.58
C LEU A 890 14.29 3.50 -32.88
N ASP A 891 15.33 4.33 -32.86
CA ASP A 891 15.85 5.00 -34.04
C ASP A 891 16.73 4.09 -34.94
N GLU A 892 17.31 4.65 -35.99
CA GLU A 892 18.24 3.95 -36.90
C GLU A 892 19.55 3.49 -36.24
N ASN A 893 19.91 4.05 -35.08
CA ASN A 893 21.04 3.61 -34.26
C ASN A 893 20.62 2.58 -33.20
N TYR A 894 19.36 2.15 -33.23
CA TYR A 894 18.75 1.22 -32.29
C TYR A 894 18.71 1.71 -30.83
N MET A 895 18.82 3.02 -30.62
CA MET A 895 18.64 3.64 -29.31
C MET A 895 17.16 3.95 -29.10
N ALA A 896 16.66 3.68 -27.89
CA ALA A 896 15.29 4.01 -27.53
C ALA A 896 15.08 5.53 -27.51
N VAL A 897 14.16 5.99 -28.36
CA VAL A 897 13.68 7.38 -28.38
C VAL A 897 12.65 7.58 -27.27
N GLN A 898 11.79 6.60 -27.05
CA GLN A 898 10.79 6.61 -25.99
C GLN A 898 10.57 5.17 -25.49
N SER A 899 10.28 5.03 -24.20
CA SER A 899 9.90 3.77 -23.56
C SER A 899 8.59 3.97 -22.80
N MET A 900 7.72 2.97 -22.84
CA MET A 900 6.59 2.90 -21.90
C MET A 900 7.15 2.91 -20.46
N ARG A 901 6.55 3.73 -19.59
CA ARG A 901 6.71 3.66 -18.13
C ARG A 901 5.43 3.13 -17.52
N SER A 902 4.90 2.07 -18.10
CA SER A 902 3.72 1.28 -17.75
C SER A 902 3.87 -0.01 -18.57
N VAL A 903 2.91 -0.90 -18.53
CA VAL A 903 3.03 -2.20 -19.19
C VAL A 903 1.75 -2.61 -19.88
N ALA A 904 1.93 -3.39 -20.94
CA ALA A 904 0.87 -4.15 -21.60
C ALA A 904 1.05 -5.64 -21.27
N PHE A 905 0.02 -6.43 -21.47
CA PHE A 905 0.13 -7.89 -21.57
C PHE A 905 -0.86 -8.36 -22.62
N VAL A 906 -0.58 -9.51 -23.22
CA VAL A 906 -1.41 -10.08 -24.29
C VAL A 906 -1.79 -11.49 -23.89
N HIS A 907 -3.06 -11.83 -24.06
CA HIS A 907 -3.57 -13.17 -23.82
C HIS A 907 -3.40 -14.05 -25.06
N PRO A 908 -3.32 -15.39 -24.91
CA PRO A 908 -3.35 -16.30 -26.05
C PRO A 908 -4.50 -15.98 -27.02
N GLY A 909 -4.22 -15.93 -28.31
CA GLY A 909 -5.16 -15.61 -29.39
C GLY A 909 -5.62 -14.15 -29.52
N GLU A 910 -5.24 -13.27 -28.59
CA GLU A 910 -5.63 -11.86 -28.60
C GLU A 910 -5.01 -11.08 -29.78
N GLN A 911 -5.78 -10.16 -30.37
CA GLN A 911 -5.30 -9.28 -31.43
C GLN A 911 -5.21 -7.84 -30.90
N LEU A 912 -4.16 -7.54 -30.14
CA LEU A 912 -3.96 -6.23 -29.51
C LEU A 912 -3.66 -5.16 -30.57
N THR A 913 -4.35 -4.03 -30.50
CA THR A 913 -4.14 -2.90 -31.42
C THR A 913 -3.97 -1.60 -30.63
N CYS A 914 -2.90 -0.87 -30.92
CA CYS A 914 -2.64 0.47 -30.41
C CYS A 914 -2.72 1.49 -31.54
N GLN A 915 -3.24 2.68 -31.25
CA GLN A 915 -3.25 3.76 -32.24
C GLN A 915 -1.83 4.30 -32.49
N GLY A 916 -1.08 4.54 -31.42
CA GLY A 916 0.29 5.02 -31.50
C GLY A 916 1.04 4.82 -30.18
N CYS A 917 2.13 5.57 -29.99
CA CYS A 917 2.94 5.49 -28.77
C CYS A 917 2.50 6.58 -27.80
N HIS A 918 1.66 6.22 -26.83
CA HIS A 918 1.03 7.17 -25.89
C HIS A 918 -0.03 8.04 -26.58
N GLU A 919 -0.94 7.36 -27.29
CA GLU A 919 -1.99 7.98 -28.09
C GLU A 919 -2.92 8.89 -27.27
N SER A 920 -3.55 9.86 -27.96
CA SER A 920 -4.58 10.68 -27.34
C SER A 920 -5.76 9.82 -26.90
N LYS A 921 -6.18 9.99 -25.65
CA LYS A 921 -7.34 9.27 -25.08
C LYS A 921 -8.69 9.82 -25.58
N GLN A 922 -8.68 10.97 -26.26
CA GLN A 922 -9.89 11.71 -26.67
C GLN A 922 -10.07 11.73 -28.19
N GLN A 923 -9.08 11.28 -28.96
CA GLN A 923 -9.12 11.29 -30.41
C GLN A 923 -9.42 9.89 -30.92
N ALA A 924 -10.37 9.81 -31.86
CA ALA A 924 -10.54 8.58 -32.62
C ALA A 924 -9.32 8.36 -33.53
N PRO A 925 -8.97 7.10 -33.83
CA PRO A 925 -7.93 6.81 -34.80
C PRO A 925 -8.24 7.50 -36.14
N PRO A 926 -7.23 8.08 -36.82
CA PRO A 926 -7.44 8.73 -38.10
C PRO A 926 -8.00 7.73 -39.13
N GLN A 927 -9.04 8.15 -39.86
CA GLN A 927 -9.55 7.37 -40.99
C GLN A 927 -8.54 7.42 -42.14
N GLY A 928 -8.08 6.27 -42.63
CA GLY A 928 -7.00 6.23 -43.60
C GLY A 928 -6.83 4.90 -44.34
N ARG A 929 -5.77 4.85 -45.18
CA ARG A 929 -5.34 3.65 -45.91
C ARG A 929 -4.93 2.57 -44.91
N VAL A 930 -5.16 1.30 -45.27
CA VAL A 930 -4.66 0.15 -44.49
C VAL A 930 -3.14 0.29 -44.27
N PRO A 931 -2.66 0.29 -43.01
CA PRO A 931 -1.24 0.44 -42.70
C PRO A 931 -0.37 -0.57 -43.44
N LEU A 932 0.85 -0.18 -43.82
CA LEU A 932 1.77 -1.01 -44.60
C LEU A 932 2.06 -2.34 -43.91
N ALA A 933 2.28 -2.34 -42.61
CA ALA A 933 2.60 -3.54 -41.84
C ALA A 933 1.47 -4.58 -41.88
N TRP A 934 0.22 -4.13 -42.02
CA TRP A 934 -0.97 -4.99 -41.97
C TRP A 934 -1.26 -5.67 -43.31
N ARG A 935 -0.51 -5.32 -44.37
CA ARG A 935 -0.62 -5.94 -45.70
C ARG A 935 0.22 -7.21 -45.83
N ARG A 936 0.95 -7.58 -44.78
CA ARG A 936 1.79 -8.77 -44.69
C ARG A 936 1.46 -9.56 -43.43
N GLN A 937 2.02 -10.76 -43.34
CA GLN A 937 1.95 -11.57 -42.12
C GLN A 937 2.68 -10.87 -40.95
N PRO A 938 2.32 -11.17 -39.69
CA PRO A 938 2.99 -10.60 -38.53
C PRO A 938 4.48 -10.96 -38.56
N SER A 939 5.32 -10.00 -38.22
CA SER A 939 6.76 -10.24 -38.07
C SER A 939 7.04 -11.14 -36.87
N LYS A 940 8.07 -11.97 -36.98
CA LYS A 940 8.67 -12.61 -35.81
C LYS A 940 9.63 -11.64 -35.14
N LEU A 941 9.72 -11.70 -33.81
CA LEU A 941 10.69 -10.93 -33.04
C LEU A 941 12.11 -11.39 -33.34
N GLN A 942 12.97 -10.44 -33.74
CA GLN A 942 14.39 -10.70 -33.96
C GLN A 942 15.17 -10.35 -32.69
N PRO A 943 15.92 -11.30 -32.10
CA PRO A 943 16.80 -11.00 -30.96
C PRO A 943 17.88 -9.98 -31.34
N GLU A 944 18.08 -8.97 -30.50
CA GLU A 944 19.20 -8.01 -30.64
C GLU A 944 20.45 -8.47 -29.91
N VAL A 945 20.24 -9.20 -28.83
CA VAL A 945 21.19 -9.84 -27.94
C VAL A 945 20.59 -11.21 -27.56
N PRO A 946 21.31 -12.13 -26.90
CA PRO A 946 20.70 -13.34 -26.36
C PRO A 946 19.42 -13.02 -25.56
N VAL A 947 18.33 -13.75 -25.83
CA VAL A 947 17.05 -13.55 -25.14
C VAL A 947 17.14 -14.20 -23.77
N GLU A 948 17.67 -13.47 -22.80
CA GLU A 948 17.90 -13.89 -21.42
C GLU A 948 17.85 -12.66 -20.48
N PRO A 949 17.76 -12.85 -19.15
CA PRO A 949 17.72 -11.72 -18.22
C PRO A 949 18.97 -10.84 -18.27
N ILE A 950 18.78 -9.52 -18.31
CA ILE A 950 19.86 -8.53 -18.46
C ILE A 950 20.63 -8.38 -17.14
N THR A 951 21.94 -8.66 -17.18
CA THR A 951 22.87 -8.32 -16.10
C THR A 951 24.03 -7.50 -16.65
N TYR A 952 24.54 -6.56 -15.87
CA TYR A 952 25.77 -5.85 -16.22
C TYR A 952 26.95 -6.82 -16.42
N TYR A 953 27.08 -7.79 -15.51
CA TYR A 953 28.22 -8.71 -15.44
C TYR A 953 28.34 -9.65 -16.63
N ARG A 954 27.22 -10.12 -17.17
CA ARG A 954 27.22 -11.02 -18.32
C ARG A 954 27.15 -10.27 -19.65
N LEU A 955 26.28 -9.27 -19.74
CA LEU A 955 25.99 -8.62 -21.02
C LEU A 955 27.03 -7.56 -21.38
N VAL A 956 27.54 -6.81 -20.39
CA VAL A 956 28.26 -5.55 -20.62
C VAL A 956 29.71 -5.58 -20.16
N LYS A 957 30.00 -6.10 -18.96
CA LYS A 957 31.36 -6.14 -18.40
C LYS A 957 32.41 -6.75 -19.36
N PRO A 958 32.15 -7.88 -20.06
CA PRO A 958 33.12 -8.45 -21.00
C PRO A 958 33.37 -7.56 -22.23
N VAL A 959 32.42 -6.70 -22.60
CA VAL A 959 32.58 -5.72 -23.67
C VAL A 959 33.55 -4.64 -23.22
N PHE A 960 33.35 -4.09 -22.02
CA PHE A 960 34.19 -3.02 -21.48
C PHE A 960 35.63 -3.45 -21.24
N GLU A 961 35.85 -4.64 -20.67
CA GLU A 961 37.19 -5.19 -20.42
C GLU A 961 38.00 -5.37 -21.71
N ARG A 962 37.33 -5.78 -22.79
CA ARG A 962 37.99 -6.03 -24.07
C ARG A 962 38.14 -4.78 -24.93
N ALA A 963 37.08 -3.97 -25.05
CA ALA A 963 36.97 -2.94 -26.10
C ALA A 963 37.18 -1.51 -25.59
N CYS A 964 37.04 -1.25 -24.29
CA CYS A 964 37.01 0.12 -23.76
C CYS A 964 38.14 0.41 -22.77
N ILE A 965 38.27 -0.42 -21.71
CA ILE A 965 39.21 -0.20 -20.60
C ILE A 965 40.66 0.05 -21.05
N PRO A 966 41.26 -0.72 -22.00
CA PRO A 966 42.67 -0.52 -22.37
C PRO A 966 42.97 0.91 -22.85
N CYS A 967 42.09 1.47 -23.68
CA CYS A 967 42.25 2.82 -24.22
C CYS A 967 41.93 3.90 -23.17
N HIS A 968 40.90 3.68 -22.36
CA HIS A 968 40.49 4.63 -21.32
C HIS A 968 41.54 4.77 -20.22
N GLN A 969 42.17 3.66 -19.79
CA GLN A 969 43.27 3.68 -18.84
C GLN A 969 44.53 4.33 -19.42
N GLN A 970 44.85 4.05 -20.69
CA GLN A 970 45.99 4.66 -21.36
C GLN A 970 45.85 6.17 -21.49
N GLN A 971 44.65 6.68 -21.80
CA GLN A 971 44.42 8.10 -22.06
C GLN A 971 44.01 8.89 -20.81
N GLY A 972 43.55 8.23 -19.75
CA GLY A 972 43.06 8.88 -18.53
C GLY A 972 41.82 9.77 -18.76
N LYS A 973 41.00 9.46 -19.77
CA LYS A 973 39.80 10.23 -20.13
C LYS A 973 38.55 9.37 -20.07
N GLY A 974 37.43 9.97 -19.63
CA GLY A 974 36.17 9.24 -19.45
C GLY A 974 36.22 8.29 -18.24
N PRO A 975 35.34 7.27 -18.18
CA PRO A 975 35.39 6.27 -17.12
C PRO A 975 36.66 5.42 -17.26
N VAL A 976 37.58 5.53 -16.31
CA VAL A 976 38.81 4.69 -16.24
C VAL A 976 38.56 3.42 -15.44
N ASP A 977 37.69 3.51 -14.43
CA ASP A 977 37.03 2.38 -13.79
C ASP A 977 35.64 2.26 -14.43
N MET A 978 35.37 1.07 -14.98
CA MET A 978 34.08 0.75 -15.58
C MET A 978 33.30 -0.28 -14.76
N SER A 979 33.61 -0.46 -13.47
CA SER A 979 32.78 -1.17 -12.51
C SER A 979 31.35 -0.60 -12.48
N TYR A 980 30.35 -1.42 -12.10
CA TYR A 980 28.96 -0.99 -12.13
C TYR A 980 28.74 0.29 -11.31
N GLU A 981 29.30 0.35 -10.11
CA GLU A 981 29.19 1.50 -9.20
C GLU A 981 29.84 2.76 -9.78
N ALA A 982 31.00 2.64 -10.43
CA ALA A 982 31.71 3.78 -11.02
C ALA A 982 31.02 4.38 -12.25
N LEU A 983 30.10 3.64 -12.88
CA LEU A 983 29.42 4.07 -14.10
C LEU A 983 28.20 4.96 -13.87
N GLU A 984 27.71 5.09 -12.63
CA GLU A 984 26.50 5.88 -12.31
C GLU A 984 26.48 7.29 -12.97
N PRO A 985 27.57 8.08 -12.98
CA PRO A 985 27.58 9.42 -13.57
C PRO A 985 27.54 9.47 -15.11
N PHE A 986 27.62 8.31 -15.76
CA PHE A 986 27.71 8.18 -17.22
C PHE A 986 26.49 7.51 -17.86
N VAL A 987 25.67 6.84 -17.06
CA VAL A 987 24.53 6.05 -17.53
C VAL A 987 23.20 6.79 -17.33
N PHE A 988 22.11 6.17 -17.77
CA PHE A 988 20.75 6.62 -17.48
C PHE A 988 20.01 5.56 -16.68
N TYR A 989 19.25 5.98 -15.68
CA TYR A 989 18.28 5.14 -14.99
C TYR A 989 17.08 5.99 -14.53
N PHE A 990 16.02 5.33 -14.08
CA PHE A 990 14.87 5.90 -13.39
C PHE A 990 14.92 5.52 -11.91
N ALA A 991 14.55 6.47 -11.06
CA ALA A 991 14.42 6.27 -9.63
C ALA A 991 12.99 5.84 -9.27
N GLY A 992 12.86 4.72 -8.54
CA GLY A 992 11.56 4.22 -8.06
C GLY A 992 11.15 4.75 -6.68
N GLY A 993 12.09 5.16 -5.82
CA GLY A 993 11.77 5.59 -4.45
C GLY A 993 11.53 7.10 -4.31
N MET A 994 10.74 7.54 -3.33
CA MET A 994 10.66 8.96 -2.90
C MET A 994 11.85 9.41 -2.03
N SER A 995 12.11 10.72 -1.89
CA SER A 995 13.14 11.27 -0.98
C SER A 995 12.62 12.46 -0.19
N GLY A 996 11.97 12.21 0.96
CA GLY A 996 11.38 13.25 1.80
C GLY A 996 10.21 13.95 1.10
N GLU A 997 10.54 14.78 0.11
CA GLU A 997 9.63 15.29 -0.91
C GLU A 997 9.18 14.16 -1.85
N THR A 998 7.94 14.25 -2.32
CA THR A 998 7.22 13.25 -3.11
C THR A 998 7.86 12.92 -4.47
N VAL A 999 8.98 13.54 -4.86
CA VAL A 999 9.72 13.31 -6.12
C VAL A 999 11.21 13.13 -5.85
N LYS A 1000 11.89 12.29 -6.63
CA LYS A 1000 13.36 12.31 -6.68
C LYS A 1000 13.86 13.48 -7.54
N PRO A 1001 14.80 14.29 -7.04
CA PRO A 1001 15.24 15.49 -7.76
C PRO A 1001 15.95 15.18 -9.09
N ILE A 1002 16.44 13.96 -9.30
CA ILE A 1002 17.06 13.51 -10.55
C ILE A 1002 16.50 12.13 -10.89
N HIS A 1003 16.29 11.83 -12.18
CA HIS A 1003 15.81 10.53 -12.67
C HIS A 1003 14.38 10.13 -12.24
N GLY A 1004 13.57 11.09 -11.79
CA GLY A 1004 12.16 10.90 -11.43
C GLY A 1004 11.17 11.30 -12.53
N GLY A 1005 9.95 11.62 -12.11
CA GLY A 1005 8.78 11.97 -12.91
C GLY A 1005 7.92 10.76 -13.28
N SER A 1006 6.77 11.02 -13.90
CA SER A 1006 5.80 9.98 -14.27
C SER A 1006 5.92 9.44 -15.70
N ARG A 1007 6.70 10.06 -16.59
CA ARG A 1007 6.76 9.71 -18.02
C ARG A 1007 8.18 9.72 -18.60
N THR A 1008 8.34 9.09 -19.75
CA THR A 1008 9.54 9.24 -20.57
C THR A 1008 9.37 10.44 -21.49
N LEU A 1009 10.37 11.32 -21.57
CA LEU A 1009 10.42 12.37 -22.59
C LEU A 1009 11.09 11.84 -23.87
N PRO A 1010 10.44 11.92 -25.05
CA PRO A 1010 11.04 11.51 -26.31
C PRO A 1010 12.41 12.17 -26.56
N GLY A 1011 13.43 11.33 -26.82
CA GLY A 1011 14.80 11.75 -27.06
C GLY A 1011 15.65 12.00 -25.81
N ARG A 1012 15.04 12.00 -24.60
CA ARG A 1012 15.73 12.20 -23.31
C ARG A 1012 15.64 10.95 -22.43
N PHE A 1013 15.97 9.80 -23.01
CA PHE A 1013 15.87 8.49 -22.37
C PHE A 1013 17.06 7.59 -22.72
N GLY A 1014 17.39 6.68 -21.81
CA GLY A 1014 18.25 5.52 -22.08
C GLY A 1014 19.61 5.88 -22.67
N ALA A 1015 20.06 5.08 -23.63
CA ALA A 1015 21.33 5.26 -24.32
C ALA A 1015 21.44 6.66 -24.94
N ARG A 1016 20.36 7.14 -25.56
CA ARG A 1016 20.33 8.41 -26.29
C ARG A 1016 20.61 9.64 -25.41
N TYR A 1017 20.19 9.60 -24.14
CA TYR A 1017 20.37 10.72 -23.20
C TYR A 1017 21.54 10.53 -22.25
N SER A 1018 21.97 9.28 -22.02
CA SER A 1018 23.16 8.99 -21.22
C SER A 1018 24.43 9.57 -21.86
N ARG A 1019 25.38 10.03 -21.04
CA ARG A 1019 26.69 10.49 -21.52
C ARG A 1019 27.44 9.37 -22.24
N MET A 1020 27.32 8.13 -21.73
CA MET A 1020 27.94 6.95 -22.32
C MET A 1020 27.37 6.66 -23.71
N GLY A 1021 26.05 6.59 -23.87
CA GLY A 1021 25.46 6.30 -25.16
C GLY A 1021 25.72 7.40 -26.20
N GLN A 1022 25.74 8.67 -25.80
CA GLN A 1022 26.17 9.76 -26.69
C GLN A 1022 27.61 9.59 -27.16
N ALA A 1023 28.54 9.19 -26.27
CA ALA A 1023 29.92 8.92 -26.64
C ALA A 1023 30.05 7.76 -27.65
N LEU A 1024 29.20 6.73 -27.58
CA LEU A 1024 29.23 5.63 -28.55
C LEU A 1024 28.98 6.07 -30.01
N LEU A 1025 28.37 7.24 -30.22
CA LEU A 1025 28.08 7.80 -31.55
C LEU A 1025 29.12 8.82 -32.03
N ASP A 1026 30.05 9.23 -31.16
CA ASP A 1026 31.07 10.21 -31.53
C ASP A 1026 32.13 9.64 -32.49
N GLU A 1027 32.91 10.50 -33.13
CA GLU A 1027 33.97 10.11 -34.07
C GLU A 1027 35.08 9.26 -33.42
N HIS A 1028 35.20 9.29 -32.08
CA HIS A 1028 36.23 8.55 -31.36
C HIS A 1028 35.83 7.09 -31.16
N HIS A 1029 34.55 6.77 -30.98
CA HIS A 1029 34.04 5.41 -30.74
C HIS A 1029 33.36 4.79 -31.95
N ARG A 1030 32.71 5.59 -32.79
CA ARG A 1030 31.95 5.11 -33.94
C ARG A 1030 32.85 4.31 -34.88
N GLY A 1031 32.44 3.07 -35.17
CA GLY A 1031 33.19 2.16 -36.03
C GLY A 1031 34.41 1.48 -35.38
N LYS A 1032 34.77 1.82 -34.13
CA LYS A 1032 35.85 1.14 -33.37
C LYS A 1032 35.34 0.02 -32.47
N ILE A 1033 34.04 -0.01 -32.20
CA ILE A 1033 33.38 -1.05 -31.41
C ILE A 1033 32.63 -1.96 -32.38
N ALA A 1034 32.71 -3.29 -32.18
CA ALA A 1034 31.98 -4.25 -32.99
C ALA A 1034 30.47 -3.98 -32.90
N PRO A 1035 29.69 -4.15 -34.00
CA PRO A 1035 28.25 -3.90 -33.97
C PRO A 1035 27.52 -4.63 -32.85
N GLU A 1036 27.85 -5.89 -32.58
CA GLU A 1036 27.26 -6.68 -31.49
C GLU A 1036 27.54 -6.09 -30.10
N ASP A 1037 28.79 -5.71 -29.85
CA ASP A 1037 29.21 -5.07 -28.59
C ASP A 1037 28.47 -3.74 -28.37
N TYR A 1038 28.32 -2.95 -29.43
CA TYR A 1038 27.52 -1.74 -29.41
C TYR A 1038 26.07 -2.04 -29.03
N ARG A 1039 25.43 -3.07 -29.63
CA ARG A 1039 24.05 -3.45 -29.28
C ARG A 1039 23.91 -3.84 -27.81
N ARG A 1040 24.86 -4.61 -27.26
CA ARG A 1040 24.84 -5.05 -25.85
C ARG A 1040 24.82 -3.86 -24.89
N VAL A 1041 25.67 -2.85 -25.12
CA VAL A 1041 25.72 -1.65 -24.28
C VAL A 1041 24.45 -0.82 -24.43
N VAL A 1042 23.95 -0.64 -25.66
CA VAL A 1042 22.72 0.14 -25.93
C VAL A 1042 21.50 -0.50 -25.27
N VAL A 1043 21.29 -1.81 -25.43
CA VAL A 1043 20.16 -2.53 -24.83
C VAL A 1043 20.20 -2.44 -23.30
N TRP A 1044 21.39 -2.52 -22.69
CA TRP A 1044 21.56 -2.35 -21.25
C TRP A 1044 21.18 -0.94 -20.78
N LEU A 1045 21.69 0.11 -21.45
CA LEU A 1045 21.37 1.51 -21.14
C LEU A 1045 19.87 1.82 -21.30
N ASP A 1046 19.24 1.29 -22.35
CA ASP A 1046 17.80 1.44 -22.60
C ASP A 1046 16.93 0.60 -21.64
N SER A 1047 17.53 -0.35 -20.93
CA SER A 1047 16.86 -1.23 -19.98
C SER A 1047 17.05 -0.77 -18.52
N ASN A 1048 17.24 0.52 -18.30
CA ASN A 1048 17.44 1.12 -16.97
C ASN A 1048 18.81 0.83 -16.33
N SER A 1049 19.81 0.44 -17.13
CA SER A 1049 21.19 0.19 -16.68
C SER A 1049 21.26 -0.78 -15.49
N LEU A 1050 20.58 -1.92 -15.59
CA LEU A 1050 20.43 -2.89 -14.49
C LEU A 1050 21.77 -3.51 -14.07
N ARG A 1051 21.94 -3.70 -12.76
CA ARG A 1051 23.04 -4.47 -12.18
C ARG A 1051 22.80 -5.96 -12.39
N LEU A 1052 21.62 -6.41 -11.96
CA LEU A 1052 21.20 -7.80 -11.89
C LEU A 1052 19.95 -8.04 -12.74
N GLY A 1053 19.82 -9.27 -13.23
CA GLY A 1053 18.76 -9.74 -14.09
C GLY A 1053 17.74 -10.60 -13.36
N ALA A 1054 17.94 -10.95 -12.09
CA ALA A 1054 16.98 -11.71 -11.29
C ALA A 1054 17.04 -11.33 -9.80
N TYR A 1055 15.95 -11.61 -9.07
CA TYR A 1055 15.79 -11.31 -7.64
C TYR A 1055 16.42 -12.36 -6.69
N HIS A 1056 17.27 -13.25 -7.20
CA HIS A 1056 17.90 -14.33 -6.44
C HIS A 1056 19.25 -14.74 -7.05
N ASP A 1057 20.03 -15.55 -6.35
CA ASP A 1057 21.34 -16.07 -6.81
C ASP A 1057 22.32 -14.97 -7.28
N GLU A 1058 22.45 -13.89 -6.51
CA GLU A 1058 23.29 -12.73 -6.85
C GLU A 1058 24.74 -13.14 -7.18
N GLU A 1059 25.34 -14.04 -6.41
CA GLU A 1059 26.73 -14.51 -6.62
C GLU A 1059 26.93 -15.10 -8.03
N LYS A 1060 25.98 -15.91 -8.52
CA LYS A 1060 26.03 -16.49 -9.87
C LYS A 1060 25.91 -15.42 -10.95
N GLN A 1061 25.02 -14.46 -10.76
CA GLN A 1061 24.84 -13.35 -11.69
C GLN A 1061 26.11 -12.48 -11.78
N VAL A 1062 26.75 -12.19 -10.63
CA VAL A 1062 28.03 -11.47 -10.56
C VAL A 1062 29.16 -12.23 -11.24
N ALA A 1063 29.13 -13.57 -11.18
CA ALA A 1063 30.06 -14.44 -11.92
C ALA A 1063 29.77 -14.50 -13.44
N GLY A 1064 28.71 -13.85 -13.94
CA GLY A 1064 28.35 -13.83 -15.36
C GLY A 1064 27.52 -15.05 -15.82
N GLU A 1065 27.00 -15.84 -14.89
CA GLU A 1065 26.09 -16.95 -15.18
C GLU A 1065 24.67 -16.46 -15.49
N VAL A 1066 23.91 -17.25 -16.26
CA VAL A 1066 22.49 -16.96 -16.54
C VAL A 1066 21.65 -17.43 -15.37
N VAL A 1067 20.83 -16.54 -14.82
CA VAL A 1067 19.84 -16.87 -13.80
C VAL A 1067 18.46 -16.49 -14.33
N TRP A 1068 17.64 -17.51 -14.59
CA TRP A 1068 16.28 -17.35 -15.07
C TRP A 1068 15.31 -17.07 -13.93
N TRP A 1069 14.23 -16.33 -14.22
CA TRP A 1069 13.15 -16.11 -13.26
C TRP A 1069 12.41 -17.41 -12.96
N LYS A 1070 11.94 -17.55 -11.74
CA LYS A 1070 11.11 -18.64 -11.24
C LYS A 1070 9.65 -18.48 -11.66
N LEU A 1071 9.21 -17.24 -11.92
CA LEU A 1071 7.86 -16.89 -12.33
C LEU A 1071 7.89 -16.20 -13.71
N ASP A 1072 6.87 -16.44 -14.51
CA ASP A 1072 6.64 -15.83 -15.83
C ASP A 1072 7.85 -15.90 -16.79
N ALA A 1073 8.71 -16.90 -16.67
CA ALA A 1073 9.82 -17.18 -17.58
C ALA A 1073 9.83 -18.66 -18.01
N ASP A 1074 10.14 -18.90 -19.29
CA ASP A 1074 10.32 -20.24 -19.84
C ASP A 1074 11.62 -20.26 -20.66
N PRO A 1075 12.72 -20.84 -20.14
CA PRO A 1075 13.98 -20.93 -20.87
C PRO A 1075 13.89 -21.70 -22.20
N THR A 1076 12.86 -22.54 -22.38
CA THR A 1076 12.61 -23.28 -23.63
C THR A 1076 11.77 -22.49 -24.62
N ASN A 1077 11.14 -21.40 -24.18
CA ASN A 1077 10.40 -20.43 -24.98
C ASN A 1077 10.66 -19.01 -24.49
N PRO A 1078 11.91 -18.52 -24.59
CA PRO A 1078 12.33 -17.29 -23.91
C PRO A 1078 11.65 -16.03 -24.46
N GLN A 1079 11.13 -16.08 -25.70
CA GLN A 1079 10.33 -15.00 -26.29
C GLN A 1079 8.84 -15.05 -25.91
N GLY A 1080 8.36 -16.12 -25.26
CA GLY A 1080 6.97 -16.25 -24.84
C GLY A 1080 5.95 -16.32 -25.97
N LEU A 1081 6.34 -16.75 -27.17
CA LEU A 1081 5.43 -16.83 -28.33
C LEU A 1081 4.53 -18.08 -28.24
N GLU A 1082 3.30 -17.98 -28.73
CA GLU A 1082 2.40 -19.14 -28.81
C GLU A 1082 2.98 -20.26 -29.70
N ARG A 1083 2.98 -21.49 -29.19
CA ARG A 1083 3.47 -22.68 -29.92
C ARG A 1083 2.40 -23.20 -30.87
#